data_AF-A0A3M7NDE7-F1
#
_entry.id   AF-A0A3M7NDE7-F1
#
_cell.length_a   1.000
_cell.length_b   1.000
_cell.length_c   1.000
_cell.angle_alpha   90.00
_cell.angle_beta   90.00
_cell.angle_gamma   90.00
#
_symmetry.space_group_name_H-M   'P 1'
#
loop_
_entity.id
_entity.type
_entity.pdbx_description
1 polymer ?
#
loop_
_entity_poly.entity_id
_entity_poly.type
_entity_poly.pdbx_seq_one_letter_code
_entity_poly.pdbx_strand_id
1 'polypeptide(L)'
;MGTGLLRQWLPRSSRRLHTAGVKARQRRGDIWVPQCISNNAAQPDNSTVHLINAGFVYQPNAGVFHFLPLGLRVLEKIERLVDRHMRSVGASKAALSSLSRQSLWQKSGRLSAGGELFRLRDRSRVDWLLAPTHEEEFTEMVRHGGTLRTSTQLRLYQIGRKYRDELRPRGGLLRGKEFIMKDLYTFDRTPEAALATYDEIRAAYRNFFDELGLPYAEARADSGTMGGSLSHEYHFPDDQGEDTVIVCSNCEHARNVEFVPTLARSITKLPNKRAQALADAASSTTVSRDFISEDRSTLVRVLVSKNGKSDTEAKSSVNTHVVKAALFGHAEVDTGIQEEAARKIFLSNPSLSQEGEKDGIGRRRRIIYLLDKSVDFEHFLAGFEPDESVGEVEAWAMHSSPDRESGASPIDLLIPSKGDVCPSCKTGVLSVQNSIEIGHTFHLGTRYSSKFNLVYLAEQSKLPTLYQMGCHGIGVSRLVAAAARLRAPTGKEKSWSLQWPKVIAPYHVTVIGSTESPDQIQASHEMYDALESTQTKHFIEYPVKYHVKYHVKYHVKYRVKYRVKYHVDHPIEHYRYIERYQFDVHSSHIFDICIRFDHTVVTDDAAVEMINSLYASIREVVEAYEALPLPVFKADFFRYLILLARGGIYSDIDTRALKSALKWLPSGYDRSTVGLVAGIEADPDRPDWAEWYARRVQLCQWTIQAKVGHPVLVDVVAAITEETLDMKKKNMLTKGEEPQKSVMEFTGPGIWTDAVFNYFNNPDYFDVRSRTSNVSYSDFFSITQPKQMGDVVILPITSFSPGVGHMGSKATSNPMAFVKHAFKGSWKSHG
;
A
#
# COMPACT_ATOMS: atom_id res chain seq x y z
N MET A 1 4.62 -61.67 5.38
CA MET A 1 5.91 -62.35 5.68
C MET A 1 7.04 -61.51 5.11
N GLY A 2 8.14 -61.32 5.86
CA GLY A 2 9.39 -60.75 5.33
C GLY A 2 9.88 -59.42 5.93
N THR A 3 10.00 -59.29 7.25
CA THR A 3 10.70 -58.14 7.90
C THR A 3 11.99 -58.57 8.62
N GLY A 4 12.74 -59.50 8.04
CA GLY A 4 13.80 -60.24 8.74
C GLY A 4 15.22 -59.65 8.69
N LEU A 5 15.56 -58.76 7.76
CA LEU A 5 16.97 -58.56 7.39
C LEU A 5 17.69 -57.33 7.99
N LEU A 6 17.04 -56.52 8.84
CA LEU A 6 17.63 -55.25 9.33
C LEU A 6 17.77 -55.14 10.86
N ARG A 7 17.59 -56.22 11.61
CA ARG A 7 17.57 -56.18 13.09
C ARG A 7 18.90 -56.36 13.81
N GLN A 8 20.01 -56.63 13.11
CA GLN A 8 21.26 -57.05 13.79
C GLN A 8 22.30 -55.95 14.02
N TRP A 9 22.08 -54.71 13.59
CA TRP A 9 23.10 -53.66 13.71
C TRP A 9 22.51 -52.37 14.26
N LEU A 10 22.89 -52.02 15.51
CA LEU A 10 23.19 -50.67 16.05
C LEU A 10 22.83 -50.48 17.55
N PRO A 11 23.57 -49.63 18.28
CA PRO A 11 24.05 -49.93 19.64
C PRO A 11 23.29 -49.24 20.78
N ARG A 12 23.56 -49.75 21.98
CA ARG A 12 23.12 -49.25 23.29
C ARG A 12 23.88 -47.98 23.71
N SER A 13 23.47 -46.79 23.26
CA SER A 13 23.89 -45.55 23.94
C SER A 13 23.04 -44.34 23.52
N SER A 14 22.15 -43.91 24.42
CA SER A 14 21.80 -42.49 24.67
C SER A 14 20.62 -42.41 25.64
N ARG A 15 20.89 -42.75 26.91
CA ARG A 15 20.17 -42.17 28.03
C ARG A 15 20.55 -40.68 28.09
N ARG A 16 19.67 -39.80 27.61
CA ARG A 16 19.41 -38.43 28.08
C ARG A 16 18.37 -37.80 27.15
N LEU A 17 17.12 -37.79 27.60
CA LEU A 17 16.02 -37.08 26.96
C LEU A 17 16.21 -35.57 27.21
N HIS A 18 16.50 -34.82 26.14
CA HIS A 18 16.27 -33.38 26.13
C HIS A 18 14.77 -33.13 26.01
N THR A 19 14.23 -32.39 26.98
CA THR A 19 12.89 -31.82 27.00
C THR A 19 12.71 -30.84 25.83
N ALA A 20 11.50 -30.80 25.26
CA ALA A 20 11.12 -29.92 24.16
C ALA A 20 11.36 -28.44 24.51
N GLY A 21 12.01 -27.71 23.61
CA GLY A 21 12.36 -26.30 23.79
C GLY A 21 11.14 -25.39 23.90
N VAL A 22 11.09 -24.63 24.98
CA VAL A 22 10.25 -23.44 25.16
C VAL A 22 10.55 -22.49 23.99
N LYS A 23 9.54 -21.98 23.27
CA LYS A 23 9.76 -20.83 22.37
C LYS A 23 10.44 -19.74 23.19
N ALA A 24 11.61 -19.28 22.75
CA ALA A 24 12.33 -18.25 23.49
C ALA A 24 11.44 -17.01 23.62
N ARG A 25 11.01 -16.68 24.85
CA ARG A 25 10.25 -15.46 25.14
C ARG A 25 11.08 -14.27 24.68
N GLN A 26 10.52 -13.38 23.87
CA GLN A 26 11.25 -12.21 23.42
C GLN A 26 11.38 -11.23 24.60
N ARG A 27 12.56 -11.13 25.22
CA ARG A 27 12.77 -10.24 26.36
C ARG A 27 13.29 -8.89 25.91
N ARG A 28 13.05 -7.86 26.73
CA ARG A 28 13.58 -6.52 26.50
C ARG A 28 15.11 -6.50 26.36
N GLY A 29 15.80 -7.36 27.11
CA GLY A 29 17.26 -7.53 27.06
C GLY A 29 17.78 -8.20 25.79
N ASP A 30 16.93 -8.94 25.06
CA ASP A 30 17.29 -9.57 23.79
C ASP A 30 17.10 -8.61 22.61
N ILE A 31 16.40 -7.49 22.82
CA ILE A 31 16.14 -6.47 21.81
C ILE A 31 17.09 -5.30 22.03
N TRP A 32 17.96 -5.05 21.05
CA TRP A 32 18.82 -3.88 21.07
C TRP A 32 18.00 -2.60 20.91
N VAL A 33 17.96 -1.79 21.97
CA VAL A 33 17.28 -0.48 21.97
C VAL A 33 18.14 0.45 22.84
N PRO A 34 19.09 1.16 22.22
CA PRO A 34 19.98 2.08 22.91
C PRO A 34 19.20 3.34 23.29
N GLN A 35 18.57 3.33 24.47
CA GLN A 35 17.93 4.52 25.01
C GLN A 35 18.99 5.48 25.53
N CYS A 36 18.94 6.73 25.08
CA CYS A 36 19.83 7.78 25.54
C CYS A 36 19.00 8.80 26.34
N ILE A 37 19.27 8.90 27.64
CA ILE A 37 18.75 10.00 28.47
C ILE A 37 19.67 11.19 28.20
N SER A 38 19.43 11.92 27.11
CA SER A 38 20.11 13.22 26.94
C SER A 38 19.42 14.25 27.83
N ASN A 39 19.99 14.51 29.02
CA ASN A 39 19.54 15.57 29.94
C ASN A 39 19.86 17.00 29.42
N ASN A 40 20.11 17.17 28.12
CA ASN A 40 20.44 18.48 27.56
C ASN A 40 19.17 19.29 27.33
N ALA A 41 18.86 20.18 28.27
CA ALA A 41 17.78 21.16 28.19
C ALA A 41 17.87 22.13 26.98
N ALA A 42 18.98 22.08 26.23
CA ALA A 42 19.24 22.89 25.03
C ALA A 42 18.82 22.23 23.70
N GLN A 43 18.33 20.98 23.69
CA GLN A 43 17.89 20.35 22.43
C GLN A 43 16.50 20.85 22.00
N PRO A 44 16.30 21.14 20.71
CA PRO A 44 14.99 21.57 20.19
C PRO A 44 13.94 20.46 20.39
N ASP A 45 12.73 20.86 20.79
CA ASP A 45 11.58 19.96 20.97
C ASP A 45 11.09 19.44 19.62
N ASN A 46 11.70 18.36 19.15
CA ASN A 46 11.45 17.75 17.85
C ASN A 46 11.10 16.26 18.04
N SER A 47 10.05 15.78 17.39
CA SER A 47 9.61 14.38 17.42
C SER A 47 10.74 13.39 17.06
N THR A 48 11.64 13.77 16.16
CA THR A 48 12.81 12.96 15.80
C THR A 48 13.80 12.84 16.96
N VAL A 49 14.00 13.89 17.74
CA VAL A 49 14.86 13.84 18.95
C VAL A 49 14.28 12.88 19.97
N HIS A 50 12.95 12.90 20.16
CA HIS A 50 12.26 11.94 21.03
C HIS A 50 12.43 10.50 20.53
N LEU A 51 12.33 10.28 19.22
CA LEU A 51 12.57 8.96 18.62
C LEU A 51 14.02 8.48 18.78
N ILE A 52 15.01 9.38 18.69
CA ILE A 52 16.42 9.06 18.95
C ILE A 52 16.61 8.68 20.42
N ASN A 53 16.15 9.52 21.36
CA ASN A 53 16.28 9.28 22.80
C ASN A 53 15.59 7.97 23.23
N ALA A 54 14.44 7.65 22.63
CA ALA A 54 13.71 6.41 22.89
C ALA A 54 14.31 5.15 22.23
N GLY A 55 15.36 5.28 21.41
CA GLY A 55 16.02 4.18 20.71
C GLY A 55 15.21 3.62 19.53
N PHE A 56 14.39 4.44 18.87
CA PHE A 56 13.64 4.06 17.67
C PHE A 56 14.43 4.33 16.39
N VAL A 57 15.22 5.40 16.36
CA VAL A 57 16.06 5.77 15.22
C VAL A 57 17.43 6.23 15.68
N TYR A 58 18.42 6.13 14.79
CA TYR A 58 19.78 6.63 14.99
C TYR A 58 20.15 7.53 13.81
N GLN A 59 20.77 8.67 14.08
CA GLN A 59 21.19 9.62 13.05
C GLN A 59 22.71 9.57 12.86
N PRO A 60 23.23 8.87 11.83
CA PRO A 60 24.66 8.88 11.53
C PRO A 60 25.15 10.22 10.95
N ASN A 61 24.33 10.87 10.12
CA ASN A 61 24.69 12.09 9.38
C ASN A 61 23.48 13.03 9.27
N ALA A 62 23.72 14.30 8.95
CA ALA A 62 22.64 15.26 8.70
C ALA A 62 21.70 14.77 7.57
N GLY A 63 20.41 14.62 7.88
CA GLY A 63 19.40 14.16 6.93
C GLY A 63 19.40 12.66 6.61
N VAL A 64 20.18 11.82 7.30
CA VAL A 64 20.20 10.36 7.08
C VAL A 64 19.93 9.66 8.40
N PHE A 65 19.02 8.66 8.39
CA PHE A 65 18.56 7.98 9.60
C PHE A 65 18.55 6.45 9.44
N HIS A 66 18.94 5.74 10.49
CA HIS A 66 18.79 4.30 10.62
C HIS A 66 17.59 4.00 11.52
N PHE A 67 16.67 3.15 11.06
CA PHE A 67 15.61 2.63 11.90
C PHE A 67 16.14 1.49 12.77
N LEU A 68 16.02 1.64 14.09
CA LEU A 68 16.39 0.65 15.08
C LEU A 68 15.23 -0.34 15.30
N PRO A 69 15.41 -1.48 15.98
CA PRO A 69 14.39 -2.55 16.03
C PRO A 69 12.96 -2.11 16.39
N LEU A 70 12.79 -1.16 17.33
CA LEU A 70 11.46 -0.64 17.66
C LEU A 70 10.89 0.27 16.57
N GLY A 71 11.71 1.17 16.00
CA GLY A 71 11.30 2.04 14.91
C GLY A 71 10.99 1.28 13.63
N LEU A 72 11.78 0.25 13.32
CA LEU A 72 11.55 -0.62 12.17
C LEU A 72 10.20 -1.35 12.30
N ARG A 73 9.85 -1.85 13.48
CA ARG A 73 8.53 -2.46 13.72
C ARG A 73 7.36 -1.49 13.49
N VAL A 74 7.51 -0.23 13.90
CA VAL A 74 6.50 0.82 13.64
C VAL A 74 6.40 1.08 12.15
N LEU A 75 7.54 1.26 11.48
CA LEU A 75 7.62 1.47 10.03
C LEU A 75 6.94 0.32 9.27
N GLU A 76 7.27 -0.94 9.55
CA GLU A 76 6.67 -2.13 8.92
C GLU A 76 5.15 -2.23 9.17
N LYS A 77 4.65 -1.73 10.31
CA LYS A 77 3.20 -1.66 10.57
C LYS A 77 2.53 -0.61 9.69
N ILE A 78 3.16 0.56 9.51
CA ILE A 78 2.67 1.59 8.57
C ILE A 78 2.70 1.04 7.15
N GLU A 79 3.78 0.38 6.72
CA GLU A 79 3.88 -0.21 5.37
C GLU A 79 2.80 -1.25 5.11
N ARG A 80 2.53 -2.15 6.07
CA ARG A 80 1.44 -3.13 5.95
C ARG A 80 0.06 -2.46 5.89
N LEU A 81 -0.13 -1.37 6.61
CA LEU A 81 -1.37 -0.59 6.57
C LEU A 81 -1.54 0.07 5.20
N VAL A 82 -0.49 0.71 4.69
CA VAL A 82 -0.46 1.29 3.33
C VAL A 82 -0.76 0.22 2.28
N ASP A 83 -0.10 -0.94 2.34
CA ASP A 83 -0.31 -2.05 1.40
C ASP A 83 -1.77 -2.51 1.39
N ARG A 84 -2.42 -2.55 2.57
CA ARG A 84 -3.83 -2.93 2.70
C ARG A 84 -4.73 -1.99 1.91
N HIS A 85 -4.54 -0.69 2.07
CA HIS A 85 -5.33 0.36 1.41
C HIS A 85 -5.03 0.44 -0.08
N MET A 86 -3.77 0.35 -0.51
CA MET A 86 -3.41 0.34 -1.93
C MET A 86 -3.94 -0.89 -2.67
N ARG A 87 -3.92 -2.08 -2.06
CA ARG A 87 -4.53 -3.28 -2.65
C ARG A 87 -6.07 -3.18 -2.74
N SER A 88 -6.71 -2.42 -1.85
CA SER A 88 -8.18 -2.25 -1.88
C SER A 88 -8.68 -1.49 -3.11
N VAL A 89 -7.82 -0.63 -3.68
CA VAL A 89 -8.06 0.10 -4.93
C VAL A 89 -7.44 -0.62 -6.14
N GLY A 90 -7.19 -1.93 -6.06
CA GLY A 90 -6.67 -2.72 -7.18
C GLY A 90 -5.23 -2.39 -7.60
N ALA A 91 -4.46 -1.66 -6.76
CA ALA A 91 -3.07 -1.36 -7.08
C ALA A 91 -2.15 -2.55 -6.80
N SER A 92 -1.21 -2.79 -7.70
CA SER A 92 -0.21 -3.85 -7.60
C SER A 92 1.11 -3.29 -7.09
N LYS A 93 1.72 -3.97 -6.10
CA LYS A 93 3.01 -3.58 -5.54
C LYS A 93 4.15 -4.04 -6.44
N ALA A 94 5.11 -3.16 -6.67
CA ALA A 94 6.38 -3.40 -7.35
C ALA A 94 7.53 -2.87 -6.47
N ALA A 95 8.77 -3.20 -6.84
CA ALA A 95 9.97 -2.67 -6.20
C ALA A 95 10.96 -2.27 -7.30
N LEU A 96 11.17 -0.96 -7.49
CA LEU A 96 12.06 -0.44 -8.52
C LEU A 96 13.45 -0.16 -7.96
N SER A 97 14.43 -0.07 -8.85
CA SER A 97 15.79 0.34 -8.52
C SER A 97 15.82 1.78 -7.98
N SER A 98 16.64 2.00 -6.95
CA SER A 98 16.98 3.36 -6.49
C SER A 98 17.95 4.07 -7.44
N LEU A 99 18.67 3.33 -8.28
CA LEU A 99 19.56 3.86 -9.32
C LEU A 99 18.78 4.05 -10.62
N SER A 100 18.82 5.26 -11.17
CA SER A 100 18.21 5.65 -12.44
C SER A 100 19.23 6.29 -13.38
N ARG A 101 19.05 6.16 -14.69
CA ARG A 101 19.95 6.78 -15.68
C ARG A 101 19.64 8.26 -15.85
N GLN A 102 20.67 9.11 -15.89
CA GLN A 102 20.47 10.55 -16.14
C GLN A 102 19.80 10.81 -17.49
N SER A 103 20.05 9.98 -18.51
CA SER A 103 19.42 10.11 -19.83
C SER A 103 17.89 10.00 -19.79
N LEU A 104 17.34 9.23 -18.84
CA LEU A 104 15.90 9.08 -18.67
C LEU A 104 15.27 10.39 -18.16
N TRP A 105 15.96 11.06 -17.24
CA TRP A 105 15.54 12.34 -16.66
C TRP A 105 15.78 13.54 -17.59
N GLN A 106 16.76 13.43 -18.49
CA GLN A 106 16.91 14.38 -19.60
C GLN A 106 15.70 14.32 -20.53
N LYS A 107 15.21 13.11 -20.84
CA LYS A 107 14.04 12.91 -21.71
C LYS A 107 12.76 13.52 -21.11
N SER A 108 12.57 13.44 -19.79
CA SER A 108 11.46 14.11 -19.11
C SER A 108 11.64 15.62 -18.96
N GLY A 109 12.86 16.13 -19.14
CA GLY A 109 13.24 17.52 -18.93
C GLY A 109 13.45 17.90 -17.46
N ARG A 110 13.56 16.91 -16.56
CA ARG A 110 13.70 17.14 -15.11
C ARG A 110 15.14 17.10 -14.60
N LEU A 111 16.11 16.80 -15.47
CA LEU A 111 17.53 16.91 -15.12
C LEU A 111 17.99 18.39 -15.14
N SER A 112 18.06 19.04 -13.99
CA SER A 112 18.54 20.43 -13.85
C SER A 112 19.87 20.50 -13.08
N ALA A 113 20.81 21.33 -13.54
CA ALA A 113 22.18 21.43 -13.02
C ALA A 113 22.28 21.87 -11.54
N GLY A 114 21.29 22.61 -11.03
CA GLY A 114 21.18 23.05 -9.64
C GLY A 114 20.08 22.35 -8.84
N GLY A 115 19.55 21.22 -9.34
CA GLY A 115 18.47 20.49 -8.67
C GLY A 115 18.95 19.62 -7.49
N GLU A 116 18.01 19.17 -6.67
CA GLU A 116 18.22 18.31 -5.49
C GLU A 116 18.54 16.83 -5.85
N LEU A 117 19.26 16.58 -6.95
CA LEU A 117 19.52 15.24 -7.46
C LEU A 117 20.93 14.78 -7.08
N PHE A 118 21.03 13.67 -6.36
CA PHE A 118 22.31 12.97 -6.21
C PHE A 118 22.74 12.37 -7.54
N ARG A 119 23.90 12.80 -8.03
CA ARG A 119 24.50 12.32 -9.28
C ARG A 119 25.73 11.50 -8.99
N LEU A 120 25.89 10.42 -9.72
CA LEU A 120 27.05 9.54 -9.61
C LEU A 120 27.46 9.04 -10.99
N ARG A 121 28.73 8.68 -11.12
CA ARG A 121 29.29 8.10 -12.33
C ARG A 121 29.92 6.77 -11.98
N ASP A 122 29.57 5.71 -12.71
CA ASP A 122 30.13 4.38 -12.44
C ASP A 122 31.52 4.20 -13.06
N ARG A 123 32.15 3.05 -12.79
CA ARG A 123 33.46 2.68 -13.34
C ARG A 123 33.49 2.58 -14.87
N SER A 124 32.34 2.35 -15.49
CA SER A 124 32.14 2.31 -16.93
C SER A 124 31.84 3.69 -17.52
N ARG A 125 31.98 4.75 -16.70
CA ARG A 125 31.75 6.15 -17.07
C ARG A 125 30.31 6.47 -17.46
N VAL A 126 29.35 5.65 -17.04
CA VAL A 126 27.91 5.87 -17.23
C VAL A 126 27.39 6.81 -16.15
N ASP A 127 26.56 7.76 -16.57
CA ASP A 127 25.96 8.76 -15.69
C ASP A 127 24.64 8.26 -15.09
N TRP A 128 24.64 8.16 -13.76
CA TRP A 128 23.54 7.68 -12.94
C TRP A 128 23.08 8.78 -11.98
N LEU A 129 21.89 8.60 -11.42
CA LEU A 129 21.39 9.36 -10.28
C LEU A 129 20.68 8.44 -9.29
N LEU A 130 20.55 8.89 -8.04
CA LEU A 130 19.65 8.26 -7.08
C LEU A 130 18.27 8.88 -7.23
N ALA A 131 17.26 8.04 -7.44
CA ALA A 131 15.91 8.46 -7.77
C ALA A 131 15.24 9.19 -6.58
N PRO A 132 14.85 10.48 -6.72
CA PRO A 132 14.03 11.17 -5.72
C PRO A 132 12.54 10.77 -5.81
N THR A 133 12.13 10.24 -6.97
CA THR A 133 10.80 9.73 -7.34
C THR A 133 10.96 8.91 -8.64
N HIS A 134 9.89 8.29 -9.15
CA HIS A 134 9.97 7.24 -10.18
C HIS A 134 8.98 7.42 -11.35
N GLU A 135 8.50 8.64 -11.65
CA GLU A 135 7.59 8.85 -12.80
C GLU A 135 8.23 8.35 -14.11
N GLU A 136 9.50 8.69 -14.34
CA GLU A 136 10.25 8.29 -15.52
C GLU A 136 10.42 6.77 -15.63
N GLU A 137 10.79 6.12 -14.53
CA GLU A 137 11.05 4.68 -14.49
C GLU A 137 9.77 3.87 -14.70
N PHE A 138 8.67 4.25 -14.04
CA PHE A 138 7.38 3.59 -14.24
C PHE A 138 6.85 3.80 -15.65
N THR A 139 6.96 5.01 -16.21
CA THR A 139 6.52 5.30 -17.58
C THR A 139 7.28 4.45 -18.59
N GLU A 140 8.61 4.39 -18.46
CA GLU A 140 9.47 3.63 -19.38
C GLU A 140 9.29 2.11 -19.22
N MET A 141 9.07 1.63 -18.00
CA MET A 141 8.78 0.22 -17.73
C MET A 141 7.46 -0.21 -18.39
N VAL A 142 6.39 0.57 -18.20
CA VAL A 142 5.08 0.28 -18.80
C VAL A 142 5.14 0.37 -20.32
N ARG A 143 5.91 1.33 -20.87
CA ARG A 143 6.11 1.44 -22.31
C ARG A 143 6.75 0.19 -22.92
N HIS A 144 7.74 -0.41 -22.26
CA HIS A 144 8.39 -1.65 -22.73
C HIS A 144 7.54 -2.90 -22.51
N GLY A 145 6.71 -2.93 -21.46
CA GLY A 145 5.80 -4.03 -21.15
C GLY A 145 4.72 -4.28 -22.20
N GLY A 146 4.56 -3.38 -23.17
CA GLY A 146 3.62 -3.48 -24.27
C GLY A 146 2.25 -2.87 -23.93
N THR A 147 1.42 -2.69 -24.97
CA THR A 147 0.07 -2.12 -24.84
C THR A 147 -0.76 -2.98 -23.88
N LEU A 148 -1.36 -2.38 -22.85
CA LEU A 148 -2.33 -3.00 -21.96
C LEU A 148 -3.61 -3.34 -22.74
N ARG A 149 -3.55 -4.38 -23.59
CA ARG A 149 -4.60 -4.71 -24.57
C ARG A 149 -5.95 -4.97 -23.91
N THR A 150 -5.95 -5.62 -22.75
CA THR A 150 -7.16 -6.03 -22.02
C THR A 150 -7.45 -5.23 -20.76
N SER A 151 -6.44 -4.67 -20.09
CA SER A 151 -6.67 -3.86 -18.89
C SER A 151 -7.01 -2.42 -19.29
N THR A 152 -8.18 -1.95 -18.87
CA THR A 152 -8.62 -0.55 -19.00
C THR A 152 -7.90 0.37 -18.02
N GLN A 153 -7.30 -0.19 -16.96
CA GLN A 153 -6.70 0.54 -15.85
C GLN A 153 -5.52 -0.22 -15.26
N LEU A 154 -4.37 0.45 -15.13
CA LEU A 154 -3.18 -0.10 -14.47
C LEU A 154 -2.78 0.82 -13.32
N ARG A 155 -2.61 0.24 -12.13
CA ARG A 155 -2.22 0.94 -10.90
C ARG A 155 -1.02 0.22 -10.30
N LEU A 156 0.14 0.87 -10.30
CA LEU A 156 1.39 0.29 -9.80
C LEU A 156 1.98 1.16 -8.70
N TYR A 157 2.32 0.58 -7.55
CA TYR A 157 2.97 1.32 -6.47
C TYR A 157 4.18 0.59 -5.93
N GLN A 158 5.05 1.32 -5.24
CA GLN A 158 6.13 0.74 -4.45
C GLN A 158 6.18 1.42 -3.08
N ILE A 159 6.86 0.77 -2.13
CA ILE A 159 7.33 1.41 -0.90
C ILE A 159 8.83 1.22 -0.90
N GLY A 160 9.58 2.32 -0.94
CA GLY A 160 11.03 2.25 -1.11
C GLY A 160 11.73 3.53 -0.69
N ARG A 161 13.07 3.45 -0.67
CA ARG A 161 13.93 4.58 -0.36
C ARG A 161 13.95 5.58 -1.51
N LYS A 162 13.98 6.86 -1.17
CA LYS A 162 14.08 8.01 -2.06
C LYS A 162 15.20 8.89 -1.58
N TYR A 163 15.84 9.57 -2.53
CA TYR A 163 17.04 10.36 -2.27
C TYR A 163 16.88 11.76 -2.85
N ARG A 164 16.98 12.77 -2.01
CA ARG A 164 16.98 14.18 -2.41
C ARG A 164 18.20 14.84 -1.78
N ASP A 165 19.04 15.51 -2.58
CA ASP A 165 20.21 16.20 -2.06
C ASP A 165 19.83 17.53 -1.42
N GLU A 166 19.03 17.44 -0.35
CA GLU A 166 18.51 18.57 0.40
C GLU A 166 19.68 19.38 0.97
N LEU A 167 19.79 20.65 0.56
CA LEU A 167 20.93 21.51 0.93
C LEU A 167 20.97 21.72 2.45
N ARG A 168 19.79 21.83 3.08
CA ARG A 168 19.68 22.01 4.53
C ARG A 168 18.60 21.08 5.10
N PRO A 169 18.94 19.83 5.43
CA PRO A 169 18.00 18.89 6.06
C PRO A 169 17.53 19.43 7.42
N ARG A 170 16.23 19.40 7.68
CA ARG A 170 15.59 19.99 8.88
C ARG A 170 14.45 19.10 9.37
N GLY A 171 14.00 19.31 10.61
CA GLY A 171 12.88 18.56 11.18
C GLY A 171 13.14 17.05 11.38
N GLY A 172 14.38 16.59 11.19
CA GLY A 172 14.75 15.18 11.35
C GLY A 172 14.17 14.29 10.26
N LEU A 173 13.33 13.31 10.61
CA LEU A 173 12.64 12.43 9.65
C LEU A 173 11.62 13.17 8.76
N LEU A 174 11.29 14.42 9.10
CA LEU A 174 10.37 15.23 8.29
C LEU A 174 10.99 15.65 6.96
N ARG A 175 12.28 16.04 6.94
CA ARG A 175 12.98 16.48 5.73
C ARG A 175 14.44 16.01 5.74
N GLY A 176 14.62 14.78 5.24
CA GLY A 176 15.92 14.12 5.13
C GLY A 176 16.44 14.07 3.69
N LYS A 177 17.73 13.71 3.56
CA LYS A 177 18.37 13.39 2.27
C LYS A 177 17.98 12.00 1.76
N GLU A 178 17.76 11.07 2.69
CA GLU A 178 17.23 9.74 2.43
C GLU A 178 15.96 9.54 3.25
N PHE A 179 14.90 9.07 2.60
CA PHE A 179 13.62 8.82 3.28
C PHE A 179 12.85 7.69 2.59
N ILE A 180 11.89 7.11 3.30
CA ILE A 180 11.02 6.05 2.77
C ILE A 180 9.71 6.67 2.37
N MET A 181 9.30 6.39 1.13
CA MET A 181 8.08 6.87 0.52
C MET A 181 7.36 5.73 -0.16
N LYS A 182 6.03 5.73 -0.03
CA LYS A 182 5.17 5.01 -0.95
C LYS A 182 4.88 5.94 -2.12
N ASP A 183 5.04 5.46 -3.35
CA ASP A 183 4.70 6.16 -4.59
C ASP A 183 3.89 5.24 -5.50
N LEU A 184 2.71 5.71 -5.94
CA LEU A 184 1.74 5.01 -6.77
C LEU A 184 1.59 5.77 -8.09
N TYR A 185 1.59 5.06 -9.21
CA TYR A 185 1.40 5.59 -10.54
C TYR A 185 0.23 4.89 -11.21
N THR A 186 -0.67 5.68 -11.79
CA THR A 186 -1.85 5.17 -12.50
C THR A 186 -1.74 5.47 -13.98
N PHE A 187 -2.28 4.57 -14.80
CA PHE A 187 -2.28 4.67 -16.25
C PHE A 187 -3.70 4.40 -16.72
N ASP A 188 -4.39 5.48 -17.09
CA ASP A 188 -5.79 5.48 -17.49
C ASP A 188 -5.89 5.87 -18.98
N ARG A 189 -6.89 5.34 -19.68
CA ARG A 189 -7.05 5.57 -21.13
C ARG A 189 -7.65 6.94 -21.43
N THR A 190 -8.64 7.40 -20.65
CA THR A 190 -9.35 8.66 -20.89
C THR A 190 -9.18 9.63 -19.73
N PRO A 191 -9.29 10.96 -19.95
CA PRO A 191 -9.26 11.96 -18.88
C PRO A 191 -10.31 11.72 -17.80
N GLU A 192 -11.51 11.29 -18.19
CA GLU A 192 -12.61 11.03 -17.25
C GLU A 192 -12.30 9.84 -16.33
N ALA A 193 -11.72 8.78 -16.89
CA ALA A 193 -11.26 7.63 -16.11
C ALA A 193 -10.10 8.01 -15.17
N ALA A 194 -9.18 8.87 -15.62
CA ALA A 194 -8.08 9.36 -14.79
C ALA A 194 -8.58 10.19 -13.60
N LEU A 195 -9.62 11.02 -13.80
CA LEU A 195 -10.25 11.78 -12.72
C LEU A 195 -10.98 10.86 -11.73
N ALA A 196 -11.72 9.86 -12.21
CA ALA A 196 -12.36 8.88 -11.35
C ALA A 196 -11.33 8.10 -10.51
N THR A 197 -10.23 7.64 -11.14
CA THR A 197 -9.10 7.01 -10.44
C THR A 197 -8.51 7.94 -9.40
N TYR A 198 -8.29 9.21 -9.75
CA TYR A 198 -7.72 10.20 -8.85
C TYR A 198 -8.55 10.34 -7.57
N ASP A 199 -9.88 10.42 -7.70
CA ASP A 199 -10.78 10.52 -6.54
C ASP A 199 -10.88 9.22 -5.73
N GLU A 200 -10.83 8.05 -6.38
CA GLU A 200 -10.73 6.75 -5.69
C GLU A 200 -9.46 6.65 -4.84
N ILE A 201 -8.31 7.08 -5.37
CA ILE A 201 -7.05 7.07 -4.62
C ILE A 201 -7.09 8.07 -3.47
N ARG A 202 -7.67 9.25 -3.67
CA ARG A 202 -7.87 10.23 -2.58
C ARG A 202 -8.73 9.66 -1.46
N ALA A 203 -9.82 8.96 -1.79
CA ALA A 203 -10.64 8.27 -0.80
C ALA A 203 -9.85 7.20 -0.02
N ALA A 204 -8.98 6.43 -0.70
CA ALA A 204 -8.11 5.47 -0.04
C ALA A 204 -7.08 6.14 0.90
N TYR A 205 -6.58 7.32 0.55
CA TYR A 205 -5.67 8.10 1.42
C TYR A 205 -6.40 8.58 2.67
N ARG A 206 -7.62 9.12 2.53
CA ARG A 206 -8.45 9.51 3.67
C ARG A 206 -8.69 8.34 4.64
N ASN A 207 -9.18 7.21 4.11
CA ASN A 207 -9.39 6.00 4.92
C ASN A 207 -8.11 5.49 5.59
N PHE A 208 -6.97 5.61 4.93
CA PHE A 208 -5.66 5.26 5.49
C PHE A 208 -5.28 6.17 6.67
N PHE A 209 -5.39 7.49 6.52
CA PHE A 209 -5.04 8.43 7.59
C PHE A 209 -6.03 8.36 8.77
N ASP A 210 -7.31 8.14 8.48
CA ASP A 210 -8.34 7.90 9.50
C ASP A 210 -8.04 6.65 10.34
N GLU A 211 -7.69 5.53 9.69
CA GLU A 211 -7.33 4.28 10.39
C GLU A 211 -6.01 4.43 11.17
N LEU A 212 -5.06 5.21 10.64
CA LEU A 212 -3.81 5.54 11.32
C LEU A 212 -4.05 6.42 12.56
N GLY A 213 -5.17 7.15 12.61
CA GLY A 213 -5.54 8.05 13.70
C GLY A 213 -4.75 9.36 13.71
N LEU A 214 -4.29 9.83 12.54
CA LEU A 214 -3.62 11.12 12.39
C LEU A 214 -4.62 12.19 11.93
N PRO A 215 -4.70 13.36 12.58
CA PRO A 215 -5.45 14.49 12.06
C PRO A 215 -4.75 15.01 10.81
N TYR A 216 -5.52 15.29 9.77
CA TYR A 216 -5.00 15.87 8.55
C TYR A 216 -6.01 16.86 7.94
N ALA A 217 -5.50 17.84 7.21
CA ALA A 217 -6.27 18.68 6.31
C ALA A 217 -5.90 18.30 4.87
N GLU A 218 -6.91 18.03 4.04
CA GLU A 218 -6.71 17.84 2.61
C GLU A 218 -6.83 19.20 1.92
N ALA A 219 -5.75 19.69 1.32
CA ALA A 219 -5.68 21.03 0.74
C ALA A 219 -5.32 20.99 -0.75
N ARG A 220 -5.94 21.89 -1.53
CA ARG A 220 -5.54 22.18 -2.90
C ARG A 220 -4.10 22.71 -2.93
N ALA A 221 -3.29 22.20 -3.85
CA ALA A 221 -1.88 22.52 -3.95
C ALA A 221 -1.49 22.92 -5.37
N ASP A 222 -0.31 23.52 -5.52
CA ASP A 222 0.31 23.70 -6.82
C ASP A 222 0.83 22.36 -7.35
N SER A 223 0.82 22.17 -8.68
CA SER A 223 1.38 20.98 -9.32
C SER A 223 2.88 21.11 -9.60
N GLY A 224 3.44 22.32 -9.50
CA GLY A 224 4.87 22.60 -9.54
C GLY A 224 5.61 21.92 -10.70
N THR A 225 6.81 21.40 -10.41
CA THR A 225 7.66 20.73 -11.41
C THR A 225 7.15 19.34 -11.81
N MET A 226 6.19 18.77 -11.10
CA MET A 226 5.56 17.49 -11.42
C MET A 226 4.58 17.63 -12.59
N GLY A 227 3.96 18.81 -12.73
CA GLY A 227 2.99 19.13 -13.78
C GLY A 227 1.64 18.48 -13.59
N GLY A 228 0.69 18.89 -14.42
CA GLY A 228 -0.72 18.61 -14.22
C GLY A 228 -1.51 19.88 -13.93
N SER A 229 -2.82 19.74 -13.81
CA SER A 229 -3.76 20.83 -13.50
C SER A 229 -4.49 20.62 -12.16
N LEU A 230 -4.27 19.49 -11.50
CA LEU A 230 -5.02 19.09 -10.32
C LEU A 230 -4.08 18.38 -9.33
N SER A 231 -3.91 18.96 -8.15
CA SER A 231 -3.22 18.29 -7.04
C SER A 231 -3.88 18.59 -5.69
N HIS A 232 -3.68 17.66 -4.75
CA HIS A 232 -4.08 17.79 -3.35
C HIS A 232 -2.96 17.26 -2.45
N GLU A 233 -2.63 18.05 -1.44
CA GLU A 233 -1.72 17.71 -0.36
C GLU A 233 -2.50 17.35 0.90
N TYR A 234 -1.91 16.46 1.70
CA TYR A 234 -2.46 16.02 2.98
C TYR A 234 -1.54 16.55 4.06
N HIS A 235 -2.08 17.36 4.94
CA HIS A 235 -1.30 18.19 5.87
C HIS A 235 -1.62 17.83 7.31
N PHE A 236 -0.62 17.32 8.03
CA PHE A 236 -0.69 17.12 9.49
C PHE A 236 -0.44 18.47 10.19
N PRO A 237 -1.38 19.01 10.98
CA PRO A 237 -1.20 20.29 11.66
C PRO A 237 -0.04 20.22 12.66
N ASP A 238 0.96 21.08 12.49
CA ASP A 238 2.13 21.15 13.36
C ASP A 238 2.82 22.51 13.24
N ASP A 239 3.21 23.09 14.36
CA ASP A 239 3.84 24.42 14.43
C ASP A 239 5.23 24.48 13.76
N GLN A 240 5.95 23.35 13.71
CA GLN A 240 7.23 23.19 13.04
C GLN A 240 7.08 22.81 11.56
N GLY A 241 5.84 22.71 11.08
CA GLY A 241 5.53 22.51 9.66
C GLY A 241 6.08 23.64 8.79
N GLU A 242 6.59 23.28 7.61
CA GLU A 242 7.13 24.24 6.64
C GLU A 242 6.03 24.83 5.75
N ASP A 243 4.93 24.09 5.58
CA ASP A 243 3.81 24.50 4.76
C ASP A 243 2.81 25.30 5.56
N THR A 244 2.20 26.30 4.92
CA THR A 244 1.09 27.06 5.50
C THR A 244 -0.18 26.72 4.75
N VAL A 245 -1.19 26.24 5.48
CA VAL A 245 -2.47 25.83 4.92
C VAL A 245 -3.59 26.70 5.46
N ILE A 246 -4.46 27.13 4.54
CA ILE A 246 -5.68 27.89 4.83
C ILE A 246 -6.84 26.91 4.76
N VAL A 247 -7.59 26.76 5.86
CA VAL A 247 -8.73 25.84 5.98
C VAL A 247 -9.97 26.61 6.44
N CYS A 248 -11.13 26.29 5.87
CA CYS A 248 -12.43 26.82 6.29
C CYS A 248 -13.07 25.95 7.36
N SER A 249 -13.75 26.58 8.33
CA SER A 249 -14.49 25.88 9.38
C SER A 249 -15.81 25.24 8.95
N ASN A 250 -16.39 25.64 7.81
CA ASN A 250 -17.77 25.29 7.43
C ASN A 250 -17.91 24.59 6.06
N CYS A 251 -16.88 24.64 5.21
CA CYS A 251 -16.91 23.98 3.90
C CYS A 251 -15.55 23.36 3.56
N GLU A 252 -15.49 22.61 2.47
CA GLU A 252 -14.27 21.93 1.96
C GLU A 252 -13.20 22.88 1.39
N HIS A 253 -13.32 24.19 1.64
CA HIS A 253 -12.30 25.13 1.19
C HIS A 253 -11.03 24.96 2.03
N ALA A 254 -10.05 24.28 1.44
CA ALA A 254 -8.72 24.13 1.98
C ALA A 254 -7.68 24.25 0.86
N ARG A 255 -6.65 25.06 1.08
CA ARG A 255 -5.56 25.28 0.10
C ARG A 255 -4.24 25.56 0.78
N ASN A 256 -3.15 25.11 0.17
CA ASN A 256 -1.81 25.57 0.47
C ASN A 256 -1.70 27.06 0.06
N VAL A 257 -0.99 27.88 0.84
CA VAL A 257 -0.71 29.29 0.50
C VAL A 257 -0.02 29.44 -0.86
N GLU A 258 0.76 28.43 -1.27
CA GLU A 258 1.43 28.41 -2.58
C GLU A 258 0.47 28.20 -3.75
N PHE A 259 -0.73 27.65 -3.51
CA PHE A 259 -1.71 27.42 -4.56
C PHE A 259 -2.36 28.74 -5.02
N VAL A 260 -2.09 29.10 -6.27
CA VAL A 260 -2.70 30.26 -6.92
C VAL A 260 -3.66 29.79 -8.01
N PRO A 261 -4.96 30.11 -7.93
CA PRO A 261 -5.89 29.82 -9.02
C PRO A 261 -5.56 30.66 -10.26
N THR A 262 -6.10 30.28 -11.42
CA THR A 262 -6.00 31.10 -12.63
C THR A 262 -6.50 32.52 -12.38
N LEU A 263 -5.64 33.51 -12.64
CA LEU A 263 -5.92 34.92 -12.37
C LEU A 263 -6.48 35.63 -13.60
N ALA A 264 -7.61 36.33 -13.43
CA ALA A 264 -8.13 37.29 -14.39
C ALA A 264 -7.33 38.60 -14.25
N ARG A 265 -6.36 38.81 -15.14
CA ARG A 265 -5.44 39.96 -15.10
C ARG A 265 -5.43 40.71 -16.42
N SER A 266 -5.30 42.03 -16.33
CA SER A 266 -5.06 42.93 -17.45
C SER A 266 -3.80 43.75 -17.19
N ILE A 267 -3.07 44.08 -18.25
CA ILE A 267 -1.89 44.93 -18.18
C ILE A 267 -2.10 46.17 -19.07
N THR A 268 -1.97 47.34 -18.46
CA THR A 268 -2.23 48.64 -19.11
C THR A 268 -0.97 49.50 -19.04
N LYS A 269 -0.56 50.10 -20.16
CA LYS A 269 0.55 51.06 -20.18
C LYS A 269 0.11 52.37 -19.53
N LEU A 270 0.90 52.88 -18.59
CA LEU A 270 0.61 54.12 -17.88
C LEU A 270 1.15 55.33 -18.64
N PRO A 271 0.53 56.51 -18.48
CA PRO A 271 1.00 57.74 -19.13
C PRO A 271 2.33 58.22 -18.53
N ASN A 272 3.19 58.78 -19.37
CA ASN A 272 4.47 59.39 -18.95
C ASN A 272 4.30 60.81 -18.38
N LYS A 273 3.07 61.29 -18.20
CA LYS A 273 2.75 62.65 -17.73
C LYS A 273 1.78 62.58 -16.55
N ARG A 274 1.94 63.49 -15.58
CA ARG A 274 1.09 63.63 -14.39
C ARG A 274 -0.39 63.78 -14.79
N ALA A 275 -1.27 63.01 -14.15
CA ALA A 275 -2.71 63.21 -14.30
C ALA A 275 -3.09 64.62 -13.77
N GLN A 276 -4.03 65.30 -14.44
CA GLN A 276 -4.58 66.56 -13.95
C GLN A 276 -5.36 66.25 -12.66
N ALA A 277 -4.84 66.72 -11.52
CA ALA A 277 -5.34 66.36 -10.20
C ALA A 277 -6.85 66.65 -10.04
N LEU A 278 -7.64 65.61 -9.80
CA LEU A 278 -8.96 65.74 -9.18
C LEU A 278 -8.74 65.93 -7.68
N ALA A 279 -9.26 67.02 -7.12
CA ALA A 279 -8.92 67.56 -5.81
C ALA A 279 -9.37 66.72 -4.59
N ASP A 280 -9.89 65.50 -4.78
CA ASP A 280 -10.41 64.64 -3.70
C ASP A 280 -9.73 63.27 -3.59
N ALA A 281 -8.53 63.10 -4.17
CA ALA A 281 -7.73 61.88 -3.96
C ALA A 281 -7.09 61.89 -2.56
N ALA A 282 -7.91 61.59 -1.54
CA ALA A 282 -7.48 61.48 -0.15
C ALA A 282 -6.42 60.39 0.03
N SER A 283 -5.22 60.86 0.35
CA SER A 283 -4.06 60.19 0.96
C SER A 283 -4.32 58.87 1.76
N SER A 284 -3.42 57.90 1.54
CA SER A 284 -2.77 57.06 2.59
C SER A 284 -3.40 55.74 3.06
N THR A 285 -4.35 55.12 2.36
CA THR A 285 -4.81 53.75 2.73
C THR A 285 -4.03 52.60 2.10
N THR A 286 -3.12 52.88 1.15
CA THR A 286 -2.38 51.84 0.41
C THR A 286 -0.91 51.79 0.85
N VAL A 287 -0.32 50.60 0.91
CA VAL A 287 1.11 50.40 1.15
C VAL A 287 1.74 49.72 -0.07
N SER A 288 3.00 50.08 -0.37
CA SER A 288 3.77 49.53 -1.48
C SER A 288 4.90 48.61 -1.00
N ARG A 289 5.12 47.49 -1.69
CA ARG A 289 6.29 46.62 -1.51
C ARG A 289 6.96 46.36 -2.85
N ASP A 290 8.26 46.66 -2.95
CA ASP A 290 9.02 46.52 -4.19
C ASP A 290 9.73 45.15 -4.30
N PHE A 291 9.70 44.57 -5.50
CA PHE A 291 10.42 43.38 -5.93
C PHE A 291 11.16 43.67 -7.24
N ILE A 292 12.09 42.80 -7.63
CA ILE A 292 12.85 42.94 -8.89
C ILE A 292 12.79 41.65 -9.72
N SER A 293 12.80 41.80 -11.05
CA SER A 293 12.93 40.65 -11.94
C SER A 293 14.31 39.99 -11.88
N GLU A 294 14.39 38.69 -12.20
CA GLU A 294 15.66 37.95 -12.24
C GLU A 294 16.68 38.57 -13.22
N ASP A 295 16.18 39.12 -14.34
CA ASP A 295 17.00 39.84 -15.33
C ASP A 295 17.34 41.28 -14.93
N ARG A 296 16.90 41.71 -13.73
CA ARG A 296 17.16 43.02 -13.11
C ARG A 296 16.66 44.22 -13.92
N SER A 297 15.83 44.02 -14.95
CA SER A 297 15.35 45.06 -15.87
C SER A 297 14.00 45.66 -15.49
N THR A 298 13.24 44.97 -14.64
CA THR A 298 11.87 45.32 -14.26
C THR A 298 11.75 45.46 -12.75
N LEU A 299 11.34 46.64 -12.28
CA LEU A 299 10.94 46.85 -10.89
C LEU A 299 9.44 46.55 -10.76
N VAL A 300 9.06 45.73 -9.79
CA VAL A 300 7.66 45.37 -9.54
C VAL A 300 7.23 46.01 -8.23
N ARG A 301 6.29 46.95 -8.29
CA ARG A 301 5.74 47.62 -7.11
C ARG A 301 4.36 47.05 -6.80
N VAL A 302 4.27 46.27 -5.73
CA VAL A 302 3.01 45.68 -5.26
C VAL A 302 2.27 46.67 -4.39
N LEU A 303 1.02 46.98 -4.72
CA LEU A 303 0.15 47.90 -3.98
C LEU A 303 -1.00 47.15 -3.31
N VAL A 304 -1.11 47.26 -1.98
CA VAL A 304 -2.14 46.60 -1.17
C VAL A 304 -2.79 47.59 -0.19
N SER A 305 -4.06 47.41 0.13
CA SER A 305 -4.74 48.20 1.17
C SER A 305 -4.24 47.84 2.57
N LYS A 306 -4.05 48.85 3.43
CA LYS A 306 -3.63 48.68 4.83
C LYS A 306 -4.70 48.01 5.69
N ASN A 307 -5.99 48.21 5.39
CA ASN A 307 -7.13 47.63 6.13
C ASN A 307 -6.98 47.66 7.67
N GLY A 308 -6.47 48.76 8.23
CA GLY A 308 -6.24 48.93 9.67
C GLY A 308 -4.98 48.27 10.25
N LYS A 309 -4.15 47.61 9.44
CA LYS A 309 -2.85 47.04 9.81
C LYS A 309 -1.73 48.09 9.73
N SER A 310 -0.62 47.87 10.45
CA SER A 310 0.59 48.69 10.25
C SER A 310 1.23 48.41 8.89
N ASP A 311 2.03 49.36 8.37
CA ASP A 311 2.69 49.22 7.06
C ASP A 311 3.56 47.95 6.98
N THR A 312 4.24 47.60 8.06
CA THR A 312 5.06 46.38 8.16
C THR A 312 4.22 45.10 8.07
N GLU A 313 3.08 45.04 8.75
CA GLU A 313 2.19 43.87 8.72
C GLU A 313 1.48 43.71 7.37
N ALA A 314 1.04 44.81 6.77
CA ALA A 314 0.44 44.78 5.44
C ALA A 314 1.45 44.31 4.38
N LYS A 315 2.69 44.81 4.42
CA LYS A 315 3.79 44.35 3.54
C LYS A 315 4.15 42.88 3.76
N SER A 316 4.21 42.41 5.01
CA SER A 316 4.58 41.01 5.30
C SER A 316 3.49 40.02 4.91
N SER A 317 2.23 40.45 4.87
CA SER A 317 1.09 39.62 4.43
C SER A 317 0.97 39.44 2.90
N VAL A 318 1.86 40.04 2.10
CA VAL A 318 1.88 39.86 0.64
C VAL A 318 2.29 38.43 0.28
N ASN A 319 1.41 37.72 -0.42
CA ASN A 319 1.67 36.38 -0.96
C ASN A 319 2.54 36.47 -2.22
N THR A 320 3.81 36.11 -2.07
CA THR A 320 4.80 36.10 -3.16
C THR A 320 4.47 35.13 -4.29
N HIS A 321 3.71 34.05 -4.03
CA HIS A 321 3.30 33.11 -5.07
C HIS A 321 2.27 33.75 -6.01
N VAL A 322 1.33 34.54 -5.47
CA VAL A 322 0.36 35.30 -6.28
C VAL A 322 1.07 36.38 -7.08
N VAL A 323 2.10 37.03 -6.53
CA VAL A 323 2.93 38.00 -7.28
C VAL A 323 3.57 37.34 -8.50
N LYS A 324 4.21 36.17 -8.33
CA LYS A 324 4.83 35.43 -9.43
C LYS A 324 3.78 34.98 -10.47
N ALA A 325 2.66 34.42 -10.03
CA ALA A 325 1.58 33.97 -10.90
C ALA A 325 0.96 35.14 -11.69
N ALA A 326 0.75 36.28 -11.03
CA ALA A 326 0.23 37.49 -11.65
C ALA A 326 1.18 38.03 -12.71
N LEU A 327 2.50 37.86 -12.57
CA LEU A 327 3.49 38.36 -13.53
C LEU A 327 3.98 37.33 -14.55
N PHE A 328 3.53 36.08 -14.45
CA PHE A 328 3.91 35.00 -15.35
C PHE A 328 3.76 35.39 -16.83
N GLY A 329 4.81 35.20 -17.65
CA GLY A 329 4.83 35.61 -19.06
C GLY A 329 5.12 37.11 -19.31
N HIS A 330 5.16 37.94 -18.26
CA HIS A 330 5.57 39.34 -18.34
C HIS A 330 6.92 39.58 -17.68
N ALA A 331 7.14 39.09 -16.45
CA ALA A 331 8.40 39.19 -15.72
C ALA A 331 8.58 38.03 -14.73
N GLU A 332 9.76 37.43 -14.66
CA GLU A 332 10.11 36.45 -13.62
C GLU A 332 10.72 37.17 -12.44
N VAL A 333 10.07 37.08 -11.26
CA VAL A 333 10.39 37.88 -10.08
C VAL A 333 11.27 37.12 -9.10
N ASP A 334 12.38 37.74 -8.69
CA ASP A 334 13.20 37.25 -7.59
C ASP A 334 12.61 37.72 -6.25
N THR A 335 12.04 36.77 -5.51
CA THR A 335 11.42 37.01 -4.21
C THR A 335 12.40 36.85 -3.04
N GLY A 336 13.65 36.45 -3.30
CA GLY A 336 14.69 36.27 -2.28
C GLY A 336 15.45 37.55 -1.94
N ILE A 337 15.30 38.60 -2.75
CA ILE A 337 15.96 39.89 -2.58
C ILE A 337 15.13 40.79 -1.65
N GLN A 338 15.79 41.44 -0.68
CA GLN A 338 15.16 42.42 0.20
C GLN A 338 14.70 43.68 -0.58
N GLU A 339 13.62 44.32 -0.14
CA GLU A 339 12.98 45.47 -0.80
C GLU A 339 13.99 46.61 -1.08
N GLU A 340 14.82 46.96 -0.11
CA GLU A 340 15.83 48.02 -0.24
C GLU A 340 16.94 47.65 -1.23
N ALA A 341 17.29 46.36 -1.28
CA ALA A 341 18.28 45.85 -2.22
C ALA A 341 17.71 45.78 -3.64
N ALA A 342 16.46 45.36 -3.82
CA ALA A 342 15.78 45.30 -5.11
C ALA A 342 15.78 46.67 -5.79
N ARG A 343 15.42 47.73 -5.06
CA ARG A 343 15.43 49.10 -5.59
C ARG A 343 16.84 49.58 -5.95
N LYS A 344 17.83 49.31 -5.10
CA LYS A 344 19.24 49.67 -5.39
C LYS A 344 19.76 48.94 -6.63
N ILE A 345 19.49 47.65 -6.77
CA ILE A 345 19.91 46.84 -7.93
C ILE A 345 19.29 47.42 -9.20
N PHE A 346 17.99 47.72 -9.18
CA PHE A 346 17.29 48.31 -10.33
C PHE A 346 17.89 49.66 -10.75
N LEU A 347 18.18 50.54 -9.78
CA LEU A 347 18.80 51.85 -10.04
C LEU A 347 20.25 51.73 -10.54
N SER A 348 20.99 50.73 -10.06
CA SER A 348 22.38 50.48 -10.45
C SER A 348 22.52 49.82 -11.83
N ASN A 349 21.43 49.34 -12.42
CA ASN A 349 21.42 48.70 -13.72
C ASN A 349 21.28 49.75 -14.84
N PRO A 350 22.33 50.03 -15.63
CA PRO A 350 22.25 50.95 -16.74
C PRO A 350 21.75 50.19 -17.97
N SER A 351 20.62 50.58 -18.55
CA SER A 351 20.27 50.12 -19.90
C SER A 351 20.01 51.32 -20.81
N LEU A 352 21.11 51.72 -21.47
CA LEU A 352 21.30 52.51 -22.70
C LEU A 352 21.65 54.00 -22.57
N SER A 353 22.97 54.25 -22.54
CA SER A 353 23.62 55.20 -23.45
C SER A 353 23.40 54.78 -24.92
N GLN A 354 23.12 55.76 -25.76
CA GLN A 354 23.01 55.68 -27.21
C GLN A 354 24.28 55.02 -27.82
N GLU A 355 24.21 53.78 -28.30
CA GLU A 355 25.09 53.17 -29.33
C GLU A 355 24.82 51.65 -29.37
N GLY A 356 23.86 51.22 -30.19
CA GLY A 356 23.50 49.79 -30.27
C GLY A 356 22.32 49.51 -31.19
N GLU A 357 22.30 50.13 -32.37
CA GLU A 357 21.18 50.05 -33.32
C GLU A 357 21.36 48.92 -34.37
N LYS A 358 22.01 47.80 -34.01
CA LYS A 358 22.24 46.70 -34.97
C LYS A 358 21.65 45.34 -34.64
N ASP A 359 21.11 45.12 -33.44
CA ASP A 359 20.27 43.95 -33.13
C ASP A 359 19.07 44.41 -32.29
N GLY A 360 17.91 44.60 -32.91
CA GLY A 360 16.76 45.34 -32.39
C GLY A 360 16.01 44.75 -31.18
N ILE A 361 16.68 44.46 -30.05
CA ILE A 361 16.05 44.18 -28.75
C ILE A 361 16.86 44.83 -27.62
N GLY A 362 16.91 46.17 -27.60
CA GLY A 362 17.34 46.90 -26.41
C GLY A 362 16.23 46.84 -25.35
N ARG A 363 16.38 46.01 -24.30
CA ARG A 363 15.41 45.94 -23.19
C ARG A 363 15.43 47.25 -22.40
N ARG A 364 14.36 48.04 -22.53
CA ARG A 364 14.14 49.27 -21.74
C ARG A 364 13.81 48.94 -20.29
N ARG A 365 14.32 49.74 -19.36
CA ARG A 365 13.90 49.69 -17.95
C ARG A 365 12.42 50.01 -17.84
N ARG A 366 11.71 49.22 -17.03
CA ARG A 366 10.28 49.41 -16.80
C ARG A 366 9.91 49.15 -15.35
N ILE A 367 8.81 49.77 -14.93
CA ILE A 367 8.17 49.53 -13.64
C ILE A 367 6.78 48.96 -13.87
N ILE A 368 6.44 47.89 -13.15
CA ILE A 368 5.11 47.29 -13.16
C ILE A 368 4.47 47.49 -11.78
N TYR A 369 3.39 48.27 -11.73
CA TYR A 369 2.54 48.43 -10.56
C TYR A 369 1.55 47.26 -10.52
N LEU A 370 1.68 46.37 -9.56
CA LEU A 370 0.79 45.22 -9.37
C LEU A 370 -0.25 45.55 -8.30
N LEU A 371 -1.51 45.65 -8.68
CA LEU A 371 -2.61 46.08 -7.82
C LEU A 371 -3.36 44.89 -7.21
N ASP A 372 -3.56 44.90 -5.90
CA ASP A 372 -4.46 43.97 -5.21
C ASP A 372 -5.93 44.22 -5.58
N LYS A 373 -6.77 43.20 -5.46
CA LYS A 373 -8.24 43.29 -5.69
C LYS A 373 -8.93 44.39 -4.89
N SER A 374 -8.35 44.83 -3.76
CA SER A 374 -8.88 45.92 -2.94
C SER A 374 -8.51 47.32 -3.44
N VAL A 375 -7.56 47.42 -4.38
CA VAL A 375 -7.12 48.69 -4.97
C VAL A 375 -7.87 48.90 -6.27
N ASP A 376 -8.74 49.93 -6.29
CA ASP A 376 -9.49 50.29 -7.49
C ASP A 376 -8.56 50.88 -8.57
N PHE A 377 -8.65 50.34 -9.79
CA PHE A 377 -7.76 50.71 -10.89
C PHE A 377 -8.02 52.14 -11.39
N GLU A 378 -9.28 52.57 -11.48
CA GLU A 378 -9.64 53.91 -11.96
C GLU A 378 -9.20 54.97 -10.97
N HIS A 379 -9.39 54.72 -9.67
CA HIS A 379 -8.90 55.57 -8.60
C HIS A 379 -7.35 55.65 -8.60
N PHE A 380 -6.68 54.51 -8.77
CA PHE A 380 -5.22 54.48 -8.91
C PHE A 380 -4.75 55.31 -10.11
N LEU A 381 -5.41 55.17 -11.28
CA LEU A 381 -5.03 55.86 -12.51
C LEU A 381 -5.26 57.38 -12.39
N ALA A 382 -6.37 57.81 -11.77
CA ALA A 382 -6.67 59.23 -11.54
C ALA A 382 -5.65 59.92 -10.62
N GLY A 383 -5.10 59.18 -9.65
CA GLY A 383 -4.07 59.65 -8.72
C GLY A 383 -2.64 59.27 -9.10
N PHE A 384 -2.41 58.70 -10.29
CA PHE A 384 -1.10 58.18 -10.66
C PHE A 384 -0.08 59.29 -10.92
N GLU A 385 1.04 59.23 -10.19
CA GLU A 385 2.20 60.08 -10.41
C GLU A 385 3.42 59.19 -10.74
N PRO A 386 4.13 59.45 -11.86
CA PRO A 386 5.37 58.73 -12.16
C PRO A 386 6.40 58.88 -11.04
N ASP A 387 7.01 57.77 -10.62
CA ASP A 387 8.05 57.78 -9.59
C ASP A 387 9.35 58.40 -10.16
N GLU A 388 9.57 59.69 -9.92
CA GLU A 388 10.74 60.42 -10.42
C GLU A 388 12.07 59.85 -9.89
N SER A 389 12.04 59.15 -8.73
CA SER A 389 13.24 58.60 -8.11
C SER A 389 13.87 57.44 -8.90
N VAL A 390 13.13 56.85 -9.84
CA VAL A 390 13.60 55.76 -10.70
C VAL A 390 14.03 56.22 -12.10
N GLY A 391 13.95 57.53 -12.39
CA GLY A 391 14.30 58.13 -13.67
C GLY A 391 13.32 57.79 -14.79
N GLU A 392 13.69 58.08 -16.05
CA GLU A 392 12.86 57.74 -17.21
C GLU A 392 12.77 56.22 -17.40
N VAL A 393 11.59 55.66 -17.12
CA VAL A 393 11.26 54.24 -17.25
C VAL A 393 9.87 54.08 -17.86
N GLU A 394 9.63 52.97 -18.54
CA GLU A 394 8.27 52.65 -19.00
C GLU A 394 7.42 52.15 -17.82
N ALA A 395 6.29 52.81 -17.54
CA ALA A 395 5.39 52.42 -16.46
C ALA A 395 4.18 51.62 -16.97
N TRP A 396 3.85 50.55 -16.26
CA TRP A 396 2.72 49.67 -16.56
C TRP A 396 1.96 49.36 -15.27
N ALA A 397 0.64 49.19 -15.36
CA ALA A 397 -0.19 48.70 -14.27
C ALA A 397 -0.76 47.33 -14.62
N MET A 398 -0.70 46.42 -13.66
CA MET A 398 -1.31 45.11 -13.73
C MET A 398 -2.40 45.02 -12.66
N HIS A 399 -3.63 44.77 -13.09
CA HIS A 399 -4.81 44.79 -12.23
C HIS A 399 -5.77 43.66 -12.59
N SER A 400 -6.76 43.42 -11.73
CA SER A 400 -7.80 42.42 -12.00
C SER A 400 -8.63 42.85 -13.23
N SER A 401 -8.85 41.93 -14.17
CA SER A 401 -9.70 42.19 -15.34
C SER A 401 -11.19 42.23 -14.95
N PRO A 402 -11.97 43.22 -15.43
CA PRO A 402 -13.42 43.23 -15.28
C PRO A 402 -14.09 42.14 -16.15
N ASP A 403 -13.51 41.82 -17.31
CA ASP A 403 -13.96 40.73 -18.18
C ASP A 403 -13.45 39.40 -17.63
N ARG A 404 -14.22 38.83 -16.70
CA ARG A 404 -13.94 37.51 -16.13
C ARG A 404 -14.48 36.44 -17.07
N GLU A 405 -13.60 35.73 -17.76
CA GLU A 405 -13.94 34.41 -18.29
C GLU A 405 -14.45 33.52 -17.14
N SER A 406 -15.38 32.62 -17.44
CA SER A 406 -16.00 31.75 -16.44
C SER A 406 -14.95 30.93 -15.68
N GLY A 407 -14.68 31.28 -14.42
CA GLY A 407 -13.80 30.54 -13.51
C GLY A 407 -12.49 31.21 -13.12
N ALA A 408 -12.11 32.35 -13.71
CA ALA A 408 -10.90 33.07 -13.32
C ALA A 408 -11.09 33.94 -12.06
N SER A 409 -10.09 33.93 -11.17
CA SER A 409 -10.11 34.66 -9.90
C SER A 409 -9.47 36.05 -10.01
N PRO A 410 -9.92 37.06 -9.22
CA PRO A 410 -9.22 38.34 -9.15
C PRO A 410 -7.82 38.17 -8.52
N ILE A 411 -6.95 39.15 -8.73
CA ILE A 411 -5.60 39.19 -8.15
C ILE A 411 -5.71 39.49 -6.65
N ASP A 412 -5.65 38.45 -5.82
CA ASP A 412 -5.72 38.53 -4.36
C ASP A 412 -4.32 38.38 -3.76
N LEU A 413 -3.63 39.50 -3.52
CA LEU A 413 -2.21 39.52 -3.16
C LEU A 413 -1.97 39.28 -1.67
N LEU A 414 -3.02 39.23 -0.85
CA LEU A 414 -2.89 39.11 0.60
C LEU A 414 -3.15 37.67 1.07
N ILE A 415 -2.31 37.21 1.99
CA ILE A 415 -2.56 35.98 2.75
C ILE A 415 -3.70 36.28 3.74
N PRO A 416 -4.80 35.49 3.73
CA PRO A 416 -5.88 35.65 4.70
C PRO A 416 -5.38 35.56 6.14
N SER A 417 -6.00 36.31 7.04
CA SER A 417 -5.75 36.27 8.47
C SER A 417 -6.70 35.28 9.15
N LYS A 418 -6.30 34.76 10.32
CA LYS A 418 -7.16 33.87 11.12
C LYS A 418 -8.45 34.62 11.49
N GLY A 419 -9.60 34.03 11.17
CA GLY A 419 -10.93 34.61 11.41
C GLY A 419 -11.54 35.30 10.19
N ASP A 420 -10.79 35.47 9.10
CA ASP A 420 -11.33 36.04 7.85
C ASP A 420 -12.49 35.19 7.31
N VAL A 421 -13.47 35.83 6.68
CA VAL A 421 -14.62 35.15 6.10
C VAL A 421 -14.18 34.33 4.88
N CYS A 422 -14.62 33.07 4.82
CA CYS A 422 -14.30 32.19 3.71
C CYS A 422 -14.86 32.73 2.39
N PRO A 423 -14.03 32.91 1.34
CA PRO A 423 -14.48 33.46 0.06
C PRO A 423 -15.42 32.50 -0.70
N SER A 424 -15.38 31.21 -0.38
CA SER A 424 -16.18 30.18 -1.05
C SER A 424 -17.61 30.09 -0.49
N CYS A 425 -17.77 29.91 0.83
CA CYS A 425 -19.10 29.72 1.43
C CYS A 425 -19.67 30.96 2.13
N LYS A 426 -18.87 32.02 2.32
CA LYS A 426 -19.24 33.30 2.99
C LYS A 426 -19.75 33.20 4.43
N THR A 427 -19.87 32.01 4.99
CA THR A 427 -20.45 31.72 6.31
C THR A 427 -19.42 31.14 7.29
N GLY A 428 -18.43 30.40 6.77
CA GLY A 428 -17.32 29.88 7.55
C GLY A 428 -16.21 30.90 7.74
N VAL A 429 -15.36 30.65 8.74
CA VAL A 429 -14.15 31.42 9.02
C VAL A 429 -12.90 30.64 8.61
N LEU A 430 -11.87 31.35 8.17
CA LEU A 430 -10.59 30.79 7.76
C LEU A 430 -9.66 30.64 8.96
N SER A 431 -9.04 29.47 9.08
CA SER A 431 -7.87 29.24 9.92
C SER A 431 -6.63 29.11 9.04
N VAL A 432 -5.56 29.78 9.45
CA VAL A 432 -4.23 29.65 8.83
C VAL A 432 -3.34 28.96 9.85
N GLN A 433 -2.74 27.84 9.45
CA GLN A 433 -1.90 27.03 10.33
C GLN A 433 -0.70 26.48 9.58
N ASN A 434 0.42 26.34 10.29
CA ASN A 434 1.55 25.58 9.80
C ASN A 434 1.23 24.08 9.83
N SER A 435 1.78 23.35 8.89
CA SER A 435 1.57 21.91 8.77
C SER A 435 2.72 21.19 8.09
N ILE A 436 2.74 19.89 8.31
CA ILE A 436 3.66 18.95 7.69
C ILE A 436 2.89 18.21 6.59
N GLU A 437 3.32 18.38 5.34
CA GLU A 437 2.81 17.56 4.22
C GLU A 437 3.13 16.08 4.48
N ILE A 438 2.13 15.23 4.67
CA ILE A 438 2.31 13.77 4.90
C ILE A 438 2.01 12.92 3.65
N GLY A 439 1.38 13.52 2.64
CA GLY A 439 1.17 12.91 1.34
C GLY A 439 0.72 13.92 0.29
N HIS A 440 0.81 13.53 -0.97
CA HIS A 440 0.46 14.36 -2.13
C HIS A 440 -0.12 13.49 -3.23
N THR A 441 -1.19 13.96 -3.88
CA THR A 441 -1.80 13.32 -5.04
C THR A 441 -1.82 14.27 -6.23
N PHE A 442 -1.28 13.84 -7.35
CA PHE A 442 -1.18 14.59 -8.61
C PHE A 442 -1.94 13.91 -9.74
N HIS A 443 -2.69 14.70 -10.51
CA HIS A 443 -3.18 14.33 -11.83
C HIS A 443 -2.21 14.88 -12.88
N LEU A 444 -1.33 14.01 -13.40
CA LEU A 444 -0.24 14.39 -14.30
C LEU A 444 -0.70 14.59 -15.75
N GLY A 445 -1.90 14.09 -16.11
CA GLY A 445 -2.40 14.08 -17.47
C GLY A 445 -1.45 13.33 -18.40
N THR A 446 -1.12 13.92 -19.55
CA THR A 446 -0.24 13.31 -20.56
C THR A 446 1.22 13.76 -20.48
N ARG A 447 1.62 14.43 -19.39
CA ARG A 447 2.96 15.03 -19.30
C ARG A 447 4.08 14.02 -19.53
N TYR A 448 4.04 12.87 -18.87
CA TYR A 448 5.09 11.86 -19.00
C TYR A 448 4.85 10.95 -20.19
N SER A 449 3.61 10.53 -20.43
CA SER A 449 3.28 9.68 -21.57
C SER A 449 3.66 10.33 -22.90
N SER A 450 3.50 11.65 -23.06
CA SER A 450 3.93 12.39 -24.26
C SER A 450 5.45 12.36 -24.45
N LYS A 451 6.23 12.59 -23.39
CA LYS A 451 7.70 12.59 -23.45
C LYS A 451 8.26 11.20 -23.75
N PHE A 452 7.62 10.16 -23.23
CA PHE A 452 8.06 8.78 -23.39
C PHE A 452 7.42 8.06 -24.58
N ASN A 453 6.46 8.67 -25.26
CA ASN A 453 5.65 8.04 -26.31
C ASN A 453 4.93 6.77 -25.82
N LEU A 454 4.32 6.87 -24.62
CA LEU A 454 3.49 5.81 -24.04
C LEU A 454 2.06 5.97 -24.58
N VAL A 455 1.72 5.14 -25.57
CA VAL A 455 0.44 5.19 -26.29
C VAL A 455 -0.34 3.89 -26.20
N TYR A 456 -1.66 3.96 -26.35
CA TYR A 456 -2.55 2.84 -26.61
C TYR A 456 -3.34 3.05 -27.89
N LEU A 457 -3.93 1.99 -28.43
CA LEU A 457 -4.82 2.08 -29.58
C LEU A 457 -6.26 2.27 -29.09
N ALA A 458 -6.86 3.41 -29.40
CA ALA A 458 -8.24 3.70 -29.04
C ALA A 458 -9.20 2.74 -29.76
N GLU A 459 -10.20 2.21 -29.06
CA GLU A 459 -11.12 1.17 -29.57
C GLU A 459 -11.91 1.64 -30.81
N GLN A 460 -12.29 2.91 -30.86
CA GLN A 460 -13.12 3.46 -31.93
C GLN A 460 -12.32 3.92 -33.16
N SER A 461 -11.15 4.54 -32.97
CA SER A 461 -10.39 5.16 -34.06
C SER A 461 -9.16 4.38 -34.49
N LYS A 462 -8.72 3.39 -33.67
CA LYS A 462 -7.41 2.72 -33.78
C LYS A 462 -6.21 3.67 -33.85
N LEU A 463 -6.40 4.95 -33.50
CA LEU A 463 -5.31 5.92 -33.47
C LEU A 463 -4.49 5.77 -32.19
N PRO A 464 -3.15 5.93 -32.27
CA PRO A 464 -2.29 6.00 -31.10
C PRO A 464 -2.70 7.20 -30.23
N THR A 465 -3.12 6.92 -29.00
CA THR A 465 -3.56 7.91 -28.01
C THR A 465 -2.69 7.81 -26.77
N LEU A 466 -2.32 8.94 -26.18
CA LEU A 466 -1.49 8.98 -24.98
C LEU A 466 -2.27 8.53 -23.75
N TYR A 467 -1.61 7.77 -22.87
CA TYR A 467 -2.17 7.46 -21.55
C TYR A 467 -2.25 8.72 -20.67
N GLN A 468 -3.32 8.81 -19.90
CA GLN A 468 -3.45 9.73 -18.79
C GLN A 468 -2.80 9.12 -17.56
N MET A 469 -2.04 9.94 -16.83
CA MET A 469 -1.26 9.47 -15.70
C MET A 469 -1.61 10.20 -14.41
N GLY A 470 -1.59 9.46 -13.31
CA GLY A 470 -1.60 9.98 -11.93
C GLY A 470 -0.32 9.59 -11.20
N CYS A 471 0.11 10.41 -10.24
CA CYS A 471 1.17 10.06 -9.29
C CYS A 471 0.73 10.44 -7.87
N HIS A 472 0.89 9.53 -6.93
CA HIS A 472 0.38 9.69 -5.58
C HIS A 472 1.47 9.24 -4.59
N GLY A 473 1.88 10.10 -3.66
CA GLY A 473 2.98 9.89 -2.72
C GLY A 473 2.53 9.94 -1.25
N ILE A 474 3.08 9.07 -0.41
CA ILE A 474 2.98 9.15 1.06
C ILE A 474 4.39 9.04 1.64
N GLY A 475 4.77 10.00 2.48
CA GLY A 475 6.05 9.96 3.19
C GLY A 475 6.01 9.00 4.38
N VAL A 476 6.24 7.70 4.16
CA VAL A 476 6.12 6.65 5.19
C VAL A 476 7.03 6.92 6.41
N SER A 477 8.28 7.32 6.17
CA SER A 477 9.20 7.70 7.26
C SER A 477 8.77 8.99 7.97
N ARG A 478 8.21 9.96 7.24
CA ARG A 478 7.62 11.19 7.79
C ARG A 478 6.41 10.90 8.68
N LEU A 479 5.61 9.89 8.35
CA LEU A 479 4.49 9.45 9.19
C LEU A 479 4.92 8.90 10.56
N VAL A 480 6.09 8.27 10.66
CA VAL A 480 6.63 7.83 11.95
C VAL A 480 6.86 9.04 12.87
N ALA A 481 7.43 10.12 12.33
CA ALA A 481 7.65 11.36 13.08
C ALA A 481 6.34 12.11 13.38
N ALA A 482 5.39 12.15 12.44
CA ALA A 482 4.07 12.75 12.68
C ALA A 482 3.29 12.01 13.78
N ALA A 483 3.30 10.68 13.76
CA ALA A 483 2.67 9.87 14.80
C ALA A 483 3.35 10.01 16.17
N ALA A 484 4.68 10.15 16.20
CA ALA A 484 5.41 10.46 17.42
C ALA A 484 5.05 11.85 17.99
N ARG A 485 4.66 12.80 17.13
CA ARG A 485 4.31 14.18 17.51
C ARG A 485 2.90 14.31 18.07
N LEU A 486 1.93 13.55 17.56
CA LEU A 486 0.49 13.59 17.91
C LEU A 486 0.19 13.77 19.40
N ARG A 487 1.02 13.20 20.28
CA ARG A 487 0.73 13.07 21.71
C ARG A 487 1.97 13.20 22.60
N ALA A 488 3.02 13.85 22.10
CA ALA A 488 4.13 14.27 22.96
C ALA A 488 3.59 15.32 23.95
N PRO A 489 3.82 15.20 25.27
CA PRO A 489 3.27 16.15 26.23
C PRO A 489 3.82 17.56 25.99
N THR A 490 2.92 18.51 25.73
CA THR A 490 3.23 19.95 25.62
C THR A 490 3.15 20.59 27.01
N GLY A 491 4.26 21.10 27.54
CA GLY A 491 4.28 21.86 28.79
C GLY A 491 5.48 21.61 29.71
N LYS A 492 5.39 22.11 30.95
CA LYS A 492 6.45 22.00 31.98
C LYS A 492 6.56 20.60 32.60
N GLU A 493 5.57 19.73 32.41
CA GLU A 493 5.62 18.30 32.78
C GLU A 493 6.21 17.49 31.62
N LYS A 494 7.51 17.68 31.35
CA LYS A 494 8.25 16.95 30.31
C LYS A 494 8.50 15.50 30.73
N SER A 495 7.50 14.64 30.63
CA SER A 495 7.76 13.19 30.55
C SER A 495 8.02 12.82 29.09
N TRP A 496 9.15 12.16 28.79
CA TRP A 496 9.60 11.79 27.44
C TRP A 496 8.79 10.65 26.79
N SER A 497 7.46 10.64 26.95
CA SER A 497 6.60 9.53 26.55
C SER A 497 6.12 9.65 25.10
N LEU A 498 6.56 8.74 24.24
CA LEU A 498 5.94 8.52 22.92
C LEU A 498 4.62 7.77 23.09
N GLN A 499 3.53 8.31 22.55
CA GLN A 499 2.21 7.66 22.58
C GLN A 499 1.80 7.26 21.16
N TRP A 500 1.98 5.99 20.84
CA TRP A 500 1.69 5.47 19.51
C TRP A 500 0.19 5.18 19.31
N PRO A 501 -0.38 5.46 18.12
CA PRO A 501 -1.64 4.87 17.72
C PRO A 501 -1.59 3.34 17.84
N LYS A 502 -2.66 2.73 18.35
CA LYS A 502 -2.72 1.27 18.62
C LYS A 502 -2.30 0.44 17.41
N VAL A 503 -2.70 0.86 16.21
CA VAL A 503 -2.43 0.19 14.93
C VAL A 503 -0.94 0.10 14.57
N ILE A 504 -0.10 1.03 15.05
CA ILE A 504 1.33 1.08 14.71
C ILE A 504 2.26 0.94 15.92
N ALA A 505 1.74 0.89 17.15
CA ALA A 505 2.53 0.72 18.36
C ALA A 505 3.48 -0.49 18.24
N PRO A 506 4.77 -0.41 18.59
CA PRO A 506 5.74 -1.49 18.34
C PRO A 506 5.36 -2.82 19.01
N TYR A 507 4.74 -2.73 20.19
CA TYR A 507 4.07 -3.81 20.90
C TYR A 507 2.75 -3.28 21.47
N HIS A 508 1.73 -4.14 21.53
CA HIS A 508 0.44 -3.76 22.14
C HIS A 508 0.48 -3.78 23.66
N VAL A 509 1.28 -4.69 24.24
CA VAL A 509 1.43 -4.87 25.69
C VAL A 509 2.90 -5.14 25.98
N THR A 510 3.42 -4.60 27.09
CA THR A 510 4.73 -4.93 27.63
C THR A 510 4.54 -5.40 29.06
N VAL A 511 4.99 -6.62 29.36
CA VAL A 511 4.92 -7.18 30.72
C VAL A 511 6.17 -6.73 31.46
N ILE A 512 5.96 -6.03 32.59
CA ILE A 512 7.04 -5.56 33.47
C ILE A 512 6.91 -6.34 34.78
N GLY A 513 7.90 -7.19 35.06
CA GLY A 513 8.01 -7.97 36.29
C GLY A 513 9.22 -7.55 37.11
N SER A 514 9.16 -7.76 38.43
CA SER A 514 10.36 -7.65 39.28
C SER A 514 11.38 -8.73 38.92
N THR A 515 12.66 -8.38 39.03
CA THR A 515 13.79 -9.30 38.83
C THR A 515 14.23 -10.01 40.10
N GLU A 516 13.66 -9.66 41.26
CA GLU A 516 14.15 -10.09 42.57
C GLU A 516 13.30 -11.22 43.18
N SER A 517 12.03 -11.34 42.81
CA SER A 517 11.11 -12.35 43.35
C SER A 517 10.86 -13.46 42.33
N PRO A 518 11.22 -14.73 42.64
CA PRO A 518 10.93 -15.88 41.77
C PRO A 518 9.44 -16.01 41.42
N ASP A 519 8.56 -15.72 42.38
CA ASP A 519 7.11 -15.79 42.18
C ASP A 519 6.62 -14.71 41.21
N GLN A 520 7.16 -13.49 41.29
CA GLN A 520 6.82 -12.42 40.34
C GLN A 520 7.41 -12.66 38.94
N ILE A 521 8.60 -13.25 38.83
CA ILE A 521 9.19 -13.67 37.56
C ILE A 521 8.31 -14.74 36.91
N GLN A 522 7.89 -15.74 37.70
CA GLN A 522 7.02 -16.81 37.24
C GLN A 522 5.65 -16.28 36.81
N ALA A 523 5.03 -15.42 37.61
CA ALA A 523 3.76 -14.75 37.26
C ALA A 523 3.91 -13.89 36.00
N SER A 524 5.05 -13.23 35.80
CA SER A 524 5.32 -12.44 34.58
C SER A 524 5.49 -13.32 33.34
N HIS A 525 6.13 -14.49 33.47
CA HIS A 525 6.21 -15.47 32.41
C HIS A 525 4.83 -16.06 32.08
N GLU A 526 4.03 -16.40 33.09
CA GLU A 526 2.67 -16.90 32.91
C GLU A 526 1.78 -15.86 32.23
N MET A 527 1.90 -14.59 32.64
CA MET A 527 1.19 -13.48 32.01
C MET A 527 1.64 -13.27 30.56
N TYR A 528 2.95 -13.32 30.29
CA TYR A 528 3.48 -13.23 28.92
C TYR A 528 2.96 -14.37 28.05
N ASP A 529 3.05 -15.62 28.53
CA ASP A 529 2.59 -16.80 27.80
C ASP A 529 1.07 -16.77 27.60
N ALA A 530 0.32 -16.29 28.61
CA ALA A 530 -1.11 -16.04 28.50
C ALA A 530 -1.42 -14.97 27.46
N LEU A 531 -0.67 -13.86 27.41
CA LEU A 531 -0.83 -12.79 26.43
C LEU A 531 -0.40 -13.19 25.02
N GLU A 532 0.63 -14.02 24.85
CA GLU A 532 1.04 -14.55 23.55
C GLU A 532 0.02 -15.56 23.03
N SER A 533 -0.47 -16.45 23.92
CA SER A 533 -1.53 -17.41 23.61
C SER A 533 -2.91 -16.76 23.45
N THR A 534 -3.14 -15.57 24.02
CA THR A 534 -4.34 -14.76 23.79
C THR A 534 -4.20 -13.72 22.67
N GLN A 535 -3.00 -13.30 22.26
CA GLN A 535 -2.80 -12.61 20.98
C GLN A 535 -3.09 -13.54 19.80
N THR A 536 -3.02 -14.86 20.01
CA THR A 536 -3.59 -15.86 19.12
C THR A 536 -5.11 -16.07 19.28
N LYS A 537 -5.77 -15.37 20.24
CA LYS A 537 -7.22 -15.46 20.52
C LYS A 537 -7.97 -14.11 20.56
N HIS A 538 -7.31 -12.96 20.38
CA HIS A 538 -7.96 -11.65 20.36
C HIS A 538 -8.42 -11.30 18.95
N PHE A 539 -9.44 -12.01 18.49
CA PHE A 539 -10.53 -11.36 17.77
C PHE A 539 -11.10 -10.25 18.65
N ILE A 540 -11.41 -9.12 18.02
CA ILE A 540 -12.27 -8.10 18.61
C ILE A 540 -13.66 -8.73 18.73
N GLU A 541 -14.10 -9.08 19.94
CA GLU A 541 -15.49 -9.48 20.20
C GLU A 541 -16.25 -8.38 20.96
N TYR A 542 -17.41 -8.03 20.41
CA TYR A 542 -18.52 -7.46 21.17
C TYR A 542 -19.00 -8.51 22.20
N PRO A 543 -19.47 -8.10 23.38
CA PRO A 543 -19.57 -8.99 24.53
C PRO A 543 -20.75 -9.96 24.38
N VAL A 544 -20.49 -11.27 24.39
CA VAL A 544 -21.47 -12.26 24.86
C VAL A 544 -20.73 -13.34 25.65
N LYS A 545 -21.05 -13.44 26.95
CA LYS A 545 -20.59 -14.50 27.87
C LYS A 545 -20.97 -15.88 27.32
N TYR A 546 -20.05 -16.86 27.35
CA TYR A 546 -20.20 -18.18 28.01
C TYR A 546 -18.84 -18.91 28.03
N HIS A 547 -18.47 -19.48 29.20
CA HIS A 547 -17.29 -20.32 29.41
C HIS A 547 -17.52 -21.74 28.87
N VAL A 548 -16.58 -22.34 28.11
CA VAL A 548 -16.28 -23.79 28.18
C VAL A 548 -14.81 -24.07 27.79
N LYS A 549 -14.12 -24.87 28.63
CA LYS A 549 -12.79 -25.50 28.46
C LYS A 549 -12.75 -26.41 27.22
N TYR A 550 -11.66 -26.47 26.44
CA TYR A 550 -10.94 -27.70 26.04
C TYR A 550 -9.63 -27.35 25.31
N HIS A 551 -8.55 -28.07 25.62
CA HIS A 551 -7.27 -28.05 24.91
C HIS A 551 -7.21 -29.27 23.98
N VAL A 552 -6.83 -29.12 22.71
CA VAL A 552 -6.41 -30.25 21.87
C VAL A 552 -5.03 -29.94 21.27
N LYS A 553 -4.02 -30.71 21.69
CA LYS A 553 -2.65 -30.73 21.13
C LYS A 553 -2.58 -31.90 20.14
N TYR A 554 -2.31 -31.63 18.88
CA TYR A 554 -1.92 -32.68 17.93
C TYR A 554 -0.43 -33.00 18.11
N HIS A 555 -0.12 -34.15 18.69
CA HIS A 555 1.19 -34.80 18.60
C HIS A 555 1.01 -36.07 17.75
N VAL A 556 1.30 -35.98 16.45
CA VAL A 556 1.36 -37.16 15.59
C VAL A 556 2.82 -37.64 15.53
N LYS A 557 3.05 -38.89 15.94
CA LYS A 557 4.33 -39.60 15.75
C LYS A 557 4.21 -40.49 14.52
N TYR A 558 4.54 -39.99 13.32
CA TYR A 558 4.97 -40.89 12.26
C TYR A 558 6.39 -41.39 12.58
N ARG A 559 6.59 -42.71 12.52
CA ARG A 559 7.92 -43.33 12.57
C ARG A 559 8.30 -43.89 11.20
N VAL A 560 8.25 -43.03 10.18
CA VAL A 560 9.04 -43.23 8.96
C VAL A 560 10.41 -42.61 9.24
N LYS A 561 11.45 -43.42 9.38
CA LYS A 561 12.85 -42.94 9.46
C LYS A 561 13.53 -43.11 8.11
N TYR A 562 13.23 -42.21 7.18
CA TYR A 562 14.28 -41.73 6.27
C TYR A 562 14.91 -40.50 6.91
N ARG A 563 16.25 -40.45 6.94
CA ARG A 563 16.97 -39.21 7.26
C ARG A 563 16.88 -38.31 6.03
N VAL A 564 15.98 -37.33 6.04
CA VAL A 564 16.25 -36.10 5.28
C VAL A 564 17.10 -35.23 6.21
N LYS A 565 18.40 -35.16 5.92
CA LYS A 565 19.23 -34.08 6.45
C LYS A 565 18.75 -32.80 5.77
N TYR A 566 18.07 -31.93 6.50
CA TYR A 566 18.01 -30.52 6.11
C TYR A 566 19.33 -29.87 6.53
N HIS A 567 20.18 -29.57 5.55
CA HIS A 567 21.07 -28.42 5.60
C HIS A 567 20.51 -27.44 4.57
N VAL A 568 20.13 -26.24 5.01
CA VAL A 568 20.03 -25.10 4.08
C VAL A 568 21.26 -24.23 4.33
N ASP A 569 22.40 -24.75 3.89
CA ASP A 569 23.55 -23.94 3.54
C ASP A 569 23.69 -24.10 2.03
N HIS A 570 23.29 -23.10 1.25
CA HIS A 570 24.23 -22.47 0.32
C HIS A 570 23.68 -21.18 -0.32
N PRO A 571 24.57 -20.20 -0.58
CA PRO A 571 24.36 -18.97 -1.33
C PRO A 571 24.53 -19.20 -2.86
N ILE A 572 24.51 -18.11 -3.64
CA ILE A 572 24.83 -17.92 -5.10
C ILE A 572 23.54 -17.61 -5.90
N GLU A 573 23.31 -16.33 -6.23
CA GLU A 573 23.83 -15.58 -7.40
C GLU A 573 23.26 -16.06 -8.74
N HIS A 574 22.57 -15.11 -9.41
CA HIS A 574 22.15 -15.06 -10.82
C HIS A 574 21.84 -16.36 -11.58
N TYR A 575 20.58 -16.54 -11.99
CA TYR A 575 20.18 -16.48 -13.40
C TYR A 575 18.69 -16.12 -13.54
N ARG A 576 18.41 -15.32 -14.56
CA ARG A 576 17.11 -14.74 -14.96
C ARG A 576 16.20 -15.81 -15.59
N TYR A 577 14.94 -15.90 -15.15
CA TYR A 577 13.74 -15.91 -15.98
C TYR A 577 12.53 -15.62 -15.06
N ILE A 578 11.59 -14.81 -15.55
CA ILE A 578 10.55 -14.12 -14.77
C ILE A 578 9.26 -14.96 -14.81
N GLU A 579 8.70 -15.32 -13.64
CA GLU A 579 7.25 -15.23 -13.35
C GLU A 579 6.96 -15.36 -11.84
N ARG A 580 5.89 -14.68 -11.41
CA ARG A 580 5.62 -14.23 -10.04
C ARG A 580 5.44 -15.36 -9.02
N TYR A 581 6.30 -15.41 -8.00
CA TYR A 581 6.01 -16.07 -6.72
C TYR A 581 6.45 -15.18 -5.55
N GLN A 582 5.48 -14.73 -4.75
CA GLN A 582 5.74 -14.14 -3.43
C GLN A 582 5.58 -15.25 -2.38
N PHE A 583 6.71 -15.68 -1.82
CA PHE A 583 6.77 -16.58 -0.67
C PHE A 583 6.62 -15.78 0.62
N ASP A 584 5.75 -16.25 1.52
CA ASP A 584 5.86 -15.97 2.95
C ASP A 584 5.77 -17.31 3.69
N VAL A 585 6.92 -17.92 3.92
CA VAL A 585 7.03 -19.23 4.59
C VAL A 585 7.29 -19.00 6.08
N HIS A 586 6.34 -18.41 6.81
CA HIS A 586 6.32 -18.46 8.27
C HIS A 586 4.91 -18.13 8.81
N SER A 587 4.08 -19.15 9.03
CA SER A 587 3.32 -19.33 10.28
C SER A 587 2.19 -20.36 10.11
N SER A 588 2.15 -21.33 11.02
CA SER A 588 1.21 -22.43 11.11
C SER A 588 -0.19 -22.05 11.64
N HIS A 589 -0.68 -20.83 11.38
CA HIS A 589 -1.89 -20.30 12.01
C HIS A 589 -2.80 -19.63 10.96
N ILE A 590 -3.55 -20.44 10.21
CA ILE A 590 -4.45 -19.99 9.13
C ILE A 590 -5.76 -19.35 9.62
N PHE A 591 -6.09 -19.38 10.92
CA PHE A 591 -7.44 -19.02 11.36
C PHE A 591 -7.62 -17.66 12.02
N ASP A 592 -6.59 -16.80 12.12
CA ASP A 592 -6.76 -15.56 12.91
C ASP A 592 -6.02 -14.28 12.44
N ILE A 593 -5.48 -14.24 11.23
CA ILE A 593 -4.87 -13.02 10.69
C ILE A 593 -5.36 -12.81 9.25
N CYS A 594 -6.15 -11.75 9.04
CA CYS A 594 -6.66 -11.29 7.74
C CYS A 594 -7.43 -12.35 6.93
N ILE A 595 -8.77 -12.28 6.93
CA ILE A 595 -9.52 -12.97 5.87
C ILE A 595 -9.42 -12.16 4.58
N ARG A 596 -8.28 -12.30 3.91
CA ARG A 596 -8.14 -12.11 2.47
C ARG A 596 -7.85 -13.50 1.92
N PHE A 597 -8.76 -14.02 1.10
CA PHE A 597 -8.46 -15.21 0.30
C PHE A 597 -7.56 -14.75 -0.86
N ASP A 598 -6.26 -15.02 -0.76
CA ASP A 598 -5.40 -14.99 -1.95
C ASP A 598 -5.83 -16.16 -2.84
N HIS A 599 -6.42 -15.84 -3.99
CA HIS A 599 -6.88 -16.82 -4.96
C HIS A 599 -5.89 -16.87 -6.12
N THR A 600 -5.62 -18.07 -6.60
CA THR A 600 -4.75 -18.30 -7.75
C THR A 600 -5.44 -19.31 -8.65
N VAL A 601 -5.62 -18.94 -9.91
CA VAL A 601 -6.05 -19.90 -10.94
C VAL A 601 -4.79 -20.57 -11.47
N VAL A 602 -4.71 -21.89 -11.34
CA VAL A 602 -3.54 -22.68 -11.72
C VAL A 602 -3.86 -23.40 -13.03
N THR A 603 -3.01 -23.21 -14.03
CA THR A 603 -3.07 -23.97 -15.29
C THR A 603 -2.35 -25.32 -15.14
N ASP A 604 -2.60 -26.27 -16.04
CA ASP A 604 -1.93 -27.58 -15.99
C ASP A 604 -0.40 -27.48 -16.01
N ASP A 605 0.16 -26.56 -16.81
CA ASP A 605 1.61 -26.32 -16.87
C ASP A 605 2.14 -25.74 -15.55
N ALA A 606 1.42 -24.77 -14.97
CA ALA A 606 1.78 -24.21 -13.67
C ALA A 606 1.68 -25.26 -12.56
N ALA A 607 0.70 -26.17 -12.63
CA ALA A 607 0.57 -27.28 -11.69
C ALA A 607 1.81 -28.19 -11.72
N VAL A 608 2.31 -28.54 -12.92
CA VAL A 608 3.54 -29.35 -13.07
C VAL A 608 4.74 -28.65 -12.42
N GLU A 609 4.94 -27.37 -12.69
CA GLU A 609 6.05 -26.59 -12.10
C GLU A 609 5.94 -26.52 -10.57
N MET A 610 4.73 -26.27 -10.07
CA MET A 610 4.45 -26.24 -8.64
C MET A 610 4.75 -27.57 -7.96
N ILE A 611 4.35 -28.70 -8.56
CA ILE A 611 4.66 -30.03 -8.00
C ILE A 611 6.16 -30.29 -8.01
N ASN A 612 6.85 -30.00 -9.12
CA ASN A 612 8.30 -30.15 -9.22
C ASN A 612 9.05 -29.32 -8.18
N SER A 613 8.56 -28.12 -7.86
CA SER A 613 9.14 -27.26 -6.83
C SER A 613 8.81 -27.73 -5.40
N LEU A 614 7.53 -27.96 -5.10
CA LEU A 614 7.06 -28.30 -3.75
C LEU A 614 7.51 -29.69 -3.30
N TYR A 615 7.61 -30.63 -4.23
CA TYR A 615 7.91 -32.04 -3.98
C TYR A 615 9.28 -32.47 -4.55
N ALA A 616 10.16 -31.52 -4.87
CA ALA A 616 11.52 -31.80 -5.37
C ALA A 616 12.31 -32.81 -4.52
N SER A 617 12.07 -32.80 -3.20
CA SER A 617 12.73 -33.68 -2.24
C SER A 617 12.08 -35.06 -2.08
N ILE A 618 10.90 -35.29 -2.68
CA ILE A 618 10.13 -36.54 -2.63
C ILE A 618 9.89 -37.00 -4.07
N ARG A 619 10.93 -37.57 -4.67
CA ARG A 619 10.94 -37.89 -6.10
C ARG A 619 9.85 -38.88 -6.49
N GLU A 620 9.43 -39.75 -5.58
CA GLU A 620 8.33 -40.70 -5.76
C GLU A 620 7.01 -40.00 -6.11
N VAL A 621 6.71 -38.86 -5.46
CA VAL A 621 5.49 -38.09 -5.72
C VAL A 621 5.53 -37.44 -7.10
N VAL A 622 6.67 -36.84 -7.46
CA VAL A 622 6.88 -36.26 -8.79
C VAL A 622 6.77 -37.34 -9.87
N GLU A 623 7.43 -38.47 -9.66
CA GLU A 623 7.41 -39.60 -10.58
C GLU A 623 6.00 -40.20 -10.76
N ALA A 624 5.22 -40.30 -9.68
CA ALA A 624 3.83 -40.71 -9.74
C ALA A 624 2.99 -39.69 -10.53
N TYR A 625 3.11 -38.40 -10.23
CA TYR A 625 2.37 -37.33 -10.92
C TYR A 625 2.64 -37.32 -12.43
N GLU A 626 3.90 -37.51 -12.83
CA GLU A 626 4.28 -37.60 -14.24
C GLU A 626 3.74 -38.85 -14.93
N ALA A 627 3.72 -39.99 -14.22
CA ALA A 627 3.28 -41.29 -14.73
C ALA A 627 1.76 -41.40 -14.94
N LEU A 628 0.95 -40.52 -14.33
CA LEU A 628 -0.50 -40.54 -14.52
C LEU A 628 -0.89 -40.33 -15.99
N PRO A 629 -1.73 -41.20 -16.58
CA PRO A 629 -1.89 -41.28 -18.03
C PRO A 629 -2.84 -40.24 -18.63
N LEU A 630 -3.78 -39.70 -17.84
CA LEU A 630 -4.80 -38.74 -18.29
C LEU A 630 -4.75 -37.44 -17.46
N PRO A 631 -5.12 -36.28 -18.05
CA PRO A 631 -5.20 -35.00 -17.33
C PRO A 631 -6.12 -35.03 -16.11
N VAL A 632 -7.24 -35.78 -16.16
CA VAL A 632 -8.19 -35.87 -15.05
C VAL A 632 -7.56 -36.49 -13.80
N PHE A 633 -6.76 -37.55 -13.95
CA PHE A 633 -6.01 -38.15 -12.84
C PHE A 633 -5.00 -37.15 -12.24
N LYS A 634 -4.35 -36.34 -13.08
CA LYS A 634 -3.40 -35.32 -12.64
C LYS A 634 -4.08 -34.19 -11.87
N ALA A 635 -5.22 -33.70 -12.36
CA ALA A 635 -6.01 -32.69 -11.65
C ALA A 635 -6.52 -33.22 -10.30
N ASP A 636 -7.01 -34.46 -10.28
CA ASP A 636 -7.40 -35.18 -9.06
C ASP A 636 -6.25 -35.36 -8.09
N PHE A 637 -5.05 -35.66 -8.55
CA PHE A 637 -3.92 -35.80 -7.64
C PHE A 637 -3.39 -34.43 -7.18
N PHE A 638 -3.38 -33.43 -8.07
CA PHE A 638 -2.92 -32.08 -7.78
C PHE A 638 -3.68 -31.43 -6.63
N ARG A 639 -5.01 -31.59 -6.55
CA ARG A 639 -5.81 -31.00 -5.47
C ARG A 639 -5.35 -31.45 -4.08
N TYR A 640 -4.99 -32.73 -3.93
CA TYR A 640 -4.49 -33.26 -2.66
C TYR A 640 -3.08 -32.79 -2.37
N LEU A 641 -2.21 -32.76 -3.38
CA LEU A 641 -0.83 -32.29 -3.27
C LEU A 641 -0.78 -30.82 -2.85
N ILE A 642 -1.55 -29.95 -3.51
CA ILE A 642 -1.52 -28.52 -3.19
C ILE A 642 -2.09 -28.23 -1.80
N LEU A 643 -3.17 -28.92 -1.41
CA LEU A 643 -3.72 -28.82 -0.05
C LEU A 643 -2.77 -29.39 1.00
N LEU A 644 -2.06 -30.47 0.71
CA LEU A 644 -1.09 -31.05 1.63
C LEU A 644 0.06 -30.08 1.89
N ALA A 645 0.58 -29.47 0.82
CA ALA A 645 1.71 -28.53 0.89
C ALA A 645 1.34 -27.15 1.45
N ARG A 646 0.16 -26.61 1.11
CA ARG A 646 -0.23 -25.22 1.39
C ARG A 646 -1.50 -25.04 2.22
N GLY A 647 -2.31 -26.07 2.40
CA GLY A 647 -3.62 -25.96 3.04
C GLY A 647 -4.53 -24.99 2.30
N GLY A 648 -5.50 -24.42 3.01
CA GLY A 648 -6.44 -23.45 2.46
C GLY A 648 -7.66 -24.12 1.84
N ILE A 649 -8.11 -23.61 0.70
CA ILE A 649 -9.29 -24.11 -0.02
C ILE A 649 -8.88 -24.40 -1.46
N TYR A 650 -9.15 -25.63 -1.90
CA TYR A 650 -9.13 -25.98 -3.31
C TYR A 650 -10.55 -25.99 -3.84
N SER A 651 -10.74 -25.53 -5.08
CA SER A 651 -12.03 -25.58 -5.76
C SER A 651 -11.83 -25.72 -7.27
N ASP A 652 -12.58 -26.62 -7.91
CA ASP A 652 -12.58 -26.78 -9.37
C ASP A 652 -13.10 -25.50 -10.06
N ILE A 653 -12.67 -25.26 -11.30
CA ILE A 653 -12.96 -24.00 -12.02
C ILE A 653 -14.46 -23.80 -12.31
N ASP A 654 -15.25 -24.88 -12.33
CA ASP A 654 -16.70 -24.87 -12.53
C ASP A 654 -17.52 -24.93 -11.25
N THR A 655 -16.91 -24.48 -10.17
CA THR A 655 -17.58 -24.27 -8.89
C THR A 655 -17.93 -22.80 -8.70
N ARG A 656 -19.09 -22.56 -8.09
CA ARG A 656 -19.54 -21.22 -7.69
C ARG A 656 -19.77 -21.19 -6.20
N ALA A 657 -19.08 -20.30 -5.49
CA ALA A 657 -19.38 -20.01 -4.10
C ALA A 657 -20.76 -19.32 -4.00
N LEU A 658 -21.71 -19.98 -3.35
CA LEU A 658 -23.01 -19.38 -2.96
C LEU A 658 -22.88 -18.62 -1.64
N LYS A 659 -22.00 -19.09 -0.75
CA LYS A 659 -21.64 -18.42 0.50
C LYS A 659 -20.14 -18.42 0.69
N SER A 660 -19.64 -17.36 1.34
CA SER A 660 -18.24 -17.27 1.76
C SER A 660 -17.86 -18.51 2.58
N ALA A 661 -16.64 -19.01 2.38
CA ALA A 661 -16.09 -20.11 3.17
C ALA A 661 -16.04 -19.81 4.68
N LEU A 662 -16.02 -18.53 5.04
CA LEU A 662 -16.21 -18.07 6.41
C LEU A 662 -17.58 -18.38 7.00
N LYS A 663 -18.54 -18.85 6.21
CA LYS A 663 -19.89 -19.18 6.66
C LYS A 663 -20.21 -20.67 6.51
N TRP A 664 -19.25 -21.49 6.08
CA TRP A 664 -19.47 -22.94 5.90
C TRP A 664 -19.64 -23.66 7.24
N LEU A 665 -18.98 -23.16 8.29
CA LEU A 665 -19.16 -23.65 9.66
C LEU A 665 -20.11 -22.71 10.43
N PRO A 666 -21.23 -23.24 10.97
CA PRO A 666 -22.12 -22.49 11.87
C PRO A 666 -21.39 -21.89 13.07
N SER A 667 -21.95 -20.84 13.69
CA SER A 667 -21.33 -20.13 14.82
C SER A 667 -21.06 -20.98 16.06
N GLY A 668 -21.70 -22.15 16.18
CA GLY A 668 -21.48 -23.09 17.28
C GLY A 668 -20.21 -23.95 17.16
N TYR A 669 -19.49 -23.91 16.03
CA TYR A 669 -18.26 -24.70 15.83
C TYR A 669 -17.02 -23.88 16.18
N ASP A 670 -16.14 -24.43 17.03
CA ASP A 670 -14.82 -23.85 17.28
C ASP A 670 -13.90 -24.12 16.08
N ARG A 671 -13.76 -23.11 15.21
CA ARG A 671 -12.94 -23.18 13.99
C ARG A 671 -11.46 -23.49 14.26
N SER A 672 -10.94 -23.17 15.45
CA SER A 672 -9.55 -23.46 15.79
C SER A 672 -9.30 -24.97 15.89
N THR A 673 -10.32 -25.74 16.25
CA THR A 673 -10.29 -27.21 16.37
C THR A 673 -10.52 -27.95 15.07
N VAL A 674 -11.01 -27.27 14.03
CA VAL A 674 -11.29 -27.89 12.72
C VAL A 674 -10.03 -27.90 11.86
N GLY A 675 -9.64 -29.08 11.41
CA GLY A 675 -8.49 -29.35 10.56
C GLY A 675 -8.87 -29.57 9.10
N LEU A 676 -10.09 -30.05 8.84
CA LEU A 676 -10.59 -30.36 7.50
C LEU A 676 -12.10 -30.18 7.42
N VAL A 677 -12.59 -29.60 6.33
CA VAL A 677 -14.01 -29.48 6.00
C VAL A 677 -14.23 -30.06 4.62
N ALA A 678 -15.13 -31.04 4.53
CA ALA A 678 -15.57 -31.65 3.28
C ALA A 678 -17.10 -31.72 3.25
N GLY A 679 -17.69 -31.63 2.06
CA GLY A 679 -19.13 -31.84 1.88
C GLY A 679 -19.44 -33.22 1.35
N ILE A 680 -20.67 -33.69 1.53
CA ILE A 680 -21.18 -34.86 0.81
C ILE A 680 -21.49 -34.44 -0.63
N GLU A 681 -20.96 -35.20 -1.59
CA GLU A 681 -21.25 -35.03 -3.01
C GLU A 681 -22.49 -35.82 -3.41
N ALA A 682 -22.55 -37.09 -3.01
CA ALA A 682 -23.62 -38.01 -3.33
C ALA A 682 -24.00 -38.86 -2.10
N ASP A 683 -25.31 -39.00 -1.90
CA ASP A 683 -25.91 -39.81 -0.85
C ASP A 683 -27.07 -40.67 -1.40
N PRO A 684 -26.77 -41.64 -2.28
CA PRO A 684 -27.77 -42.39 -3.03
C PRO A 684 -28.65 -43.29 -2.15
N ASP A 685 -29.91 -42.91 -1.96
CA ASP A 685 -30.94 -43.74 -1.29
C ASP A 685 -31.62 -44.71 -2.27
N ARG A 686 -30.82 -45.55 -2.95
CA ARG A 686 -31.29 -46.57 -3.92
C ARG A 686 -30.48 -47.87 -3.78
N PRO A 687 -31.09 -49.05 -3.98
CA PRO A 687 -30.42 -50.34 -3.76
C PRO A 687 -29.29 -50.62 -4.77
N ASP A 688 -29.39 -50.08 -5.98
CA ASP A 688 -28.44 -50.20 -7.10
C ASP A 688 -27.41 -49.05 -7.14
N TRP A 689 -27.15 -48.40 -6.00
CA TRP A 689 -26.23 -47.26 -5.91
C TRP A 689 -24.81 -47.60 -6.40
N ALA A 690 -24.35 -48.84 -6.20
CA ALA A 690 -23.00 -49.29 -6.50
C ALA A 690 -22.69 -49.34 -8.01
N GLU A 691 -23.71 -49.25 -8.86
CA GLU A 691 -23.53 -49.14 -10.32
C GLU A 691 -23.17 -47.71 -10.76
N TRP A 692 -23.44 -46.70 -9.91
CA TRP A 692 -23.37 -45.28 -10.29
C TRP A 692 -22.41 -44.47 -9.42
N TYR A 693 -22.11 -44.92 -8.20
CA TYR A 693 -21.29 -44.18 -7.22
C TYR A 693 -20.21 -45.08 -6.64
N ALA A 694 -19.03 -44.50 -6.37
CA ALA A 694 -17.91 -45.24 -5.80
C ALA A 694 -18.23 -45.72 -4.37
N ARG A 695 -18.89 -44.89 -3.57
CA ARG A 695 -19.20 -45.18 -2.16
C ARG A 695 -20.64 -44.84 -1.82
N ARG A 696 -21.18 -45.52 -0.80
CA ARG A 696 -22.58 -45.35 -0.35
C ARG A 696 -22.87 -43.94 0.15
N VAL A 697 -21.88 -43.29 0.74
CA VAL A 697 -21.82 -41.83 0.96
C VAL A 697 -20.50 -41.38 0.35
N GLN A 698 -20.56 -40.52 -0.65
CA GLN A 698 -19.38 -40.05 -1.38
C GLN A 698 -19.07 -38.61 -0.98
N LEU A 699 -17.84 -38.35 -0.57
CA LEU A 699 -17.39 -37.02 -0.21
C LEU A 699 -16.94 -36.22 -1.43
N CYS A 700 -17.27 -34.95 -1.43
CA CYS A 700 -16.86 -33.99 -2.44
C CYS A 700 -15.35 -33.79 -2.41
N GLN A 701 -14.75 -33.89 -3.59
CA GLN A 701 -13.34 -33.55 -3.83
C GLN A 701 -13.15 -32.27 -4.67
N TRP A 702 -14.18 -31.82 -5.37
CA TRP A 702 -14.13 -30.63 -6.24
C TRP A 702 -14.13 -29.32 -5.43
N THR A 703 -14.44 -29.36 -4.13
CA THR A 703 -14.12 -28.30 -3.18
C THR A 703 -13.74 -28.91 -1.83
N ILE A 704 -12.56 -28.58 -1.32
CA ILE A 704 -12.06 -29.07 -0.03
C ILE A 704 -11.40 -27.92 0.73
N GLN A 705 -11.64 -27.82 2.03
CA GLN A 705 -10.88 -26.94 2.92
C GLN A 705 -10.06 -27.78 3.90
N ALA A 706 -8.77 -27.49 4.02
CA ALA A 706 -7.89 -28.23 4.93
C ALA A 706 -6.75 -27.36 5.49
N LYS A 707 -6.27 -27.71 6.69
CA LYS A 707 -4.98 -27.22 7.22
C LYS A 707 -3.82 -27.93 6.53
N VAL A 708 -2.69 -27.23 6.40
CA VAL A 708 -1.42 -27.79 5.89
C VAL A 708 -1.08 -29.08 6.64
N GLY A 709 -0.69 -30.13 5.91
CA GLY A 709 -0.20 -31.37 6.52
C GLY A 709 -1.26 -32.27 7.17
N HIS A 710 -2.56 -32.06 6.91
CA HIS A 710 -3.62 -32.87 7.53
C HIS A 710 -3.43 -34.38 7.24
N PRO A 711 -3.57 -35.29 8.24
CA PRO A 711 -3.33 -36.73 8.05
C PRO A 711 -4.08 -37.38 6.89
N VAL A 712 -5.37 -37.04 6.71
CA VAL A 712 -6.17 -37.52 5.55
C VAL A 712 -5.48 -37.22 4.21
N LEU A 713 -4.87 -36.03 4.08
CA LEU A 713 -4.16 -35.64 2.85
C LEU A 713 -2.84 -36.40 2.68
N VAL A 714 -2.17 -36.75 3.78
CA VAL A 714 -0.98 -37.61 3.74
C VAL A 714 -1.36 -39.00 3.24
N ASP A 715 -2.41 -39.58 3.79
CA ASP A 715 -2.84 -40.95 3.46
C ASP A 715 -3.32 -41.06 2.01
N VAL A 716 -4.13 -40.12 1.51
CA VAL A 716 -4.58 -40.13 0.11
C VAL A 716 -3.42 -39.91 -0.87
N VAL A 717 -2.48 -39.02 -0.56
CA VAL A 717 -1.30 -38.78 -1.41
C VAL A 717 -0.40 -40.01 -1.44
N ALA A 718 -0.16 -40.63 -0.29
CA ALA A 718 0.64 -41.86 -0.21
C ALA A 718 0.00 -43.00 -1.01
N ALA A 719 -1.31 -43.22 -0.83
CA ALA A 719 -2.04 -44.27 -1.53
C ALA A 719 -2.01 -44.09 -3.06
N ILE A 720 -2.29 -42.88 -3.57
CA ILE A 720 -2.20 -42.59 -5.00
C ILE A 720 -0.76 -42.78 -5.50
N THR A 721 0.24 -42.30 -4.75
CA THR A 721 1.65 -42.41 -5.15
C THR A 721 2.09 -43.87 -5.26
N GLU A 722 1.85 -44.66 -4.21
CA GLU A 722 2.25 -46.07 -4.16
C GLU A 722 1.56 -46.89 -5.25
N GLU A 723 0.26 -46.70 -5.42
CA GLU A 723 -0.51 -47.40 -6.44
C GLU A 723 -0.10 -47.00 -7.86
N THR A 724 0.14 -45.71 -8.11
CA THR A 724 0.66 -45.23 -9.41
C THR A 724 2.01 -45.88 -9.73
N LEU A 725 2.94 -45.90 -8.77
CA LEU A 725 4.28 -46.45 -8.97
C LEU A 725 4.25 -47.98 -9.11
N ASP A 726 3.36 -48.68 -8.42
CA ASP A 726 3.17 -50.12 -8.59
C ASP A 726 2.59 -50.45 -9.98
N MET A 727 1.57 -49.73 -10.44
CA MET A 727 1.03 -49.88 -11.79
C MET A 727 2.06 -49.54 -12.86
N LYS A 728 2.87 -48.49 -12.64
CA LYS A 728 4.00 -48.14 -13.53
C LYS A 728 5.01 -49.29 -13.62
N LYS A 729 5.41 -49.88 -12.48
CA LYS A 729 6.34 -51.03 -12.44
C LYS A 729 5.79 -52.26 -13.17
N LYS A 730 4.47 -52.45 -13.15
CA LYS A 730 3.76 -53.53 -13.84
C LYS A 730 3.44 -53.23 -15.30
N ASN A 731 3.86 -52.07 -15.83
CA ASN A 731 3.51 -51.58 -17.17
C ASN A 731 1.99 -51.54 -17.44
N MET A 732 1.21 -51.17 -16.42
CA MET A 732 -0.26 -51.07 -16.50
C MET A 732 -0.75 -49.65 -16.79
N LEU A 733 0.16 -48.70 -17.01
CA LEU A 733 -0.15 -47.31 -17.34
C LEU A 733 0.26 -47.01 -18.78
N THR A 734 -0.73 -46.78 -19.65
CA THR A 734 -0.53 -46.33 -21.03
C THR A 734 -0.99 -44.89 -21.15
N LYS A 735 -0.12 -44.00 -21.65
CA LYS A 735 -0.45 -42.57 -21.79
C LYS A 735 -1.65 -42.39 -22.74
N GLY A 736 -2.66 -41.65 -22.30
CA GLY A 736 -3.88 -41.41 -23.08
C GLY A 736 -4.98 -42.48 -22.93
N GLU A 737 -4.73 -43.56 -22.18
CA GLU A 737 -5.72 -44.61 -21.91
C GLU A 737 -6.13 -44.61 -20.43
N GLU A 738 -7.40 -44.96 -20.16
CA GLU A 738 -7.87 -45.13 -18.79
C GLU A 738 -7.36 -46.49 -18.24
N PRO A 739 -6.68 -46.51 -17.08
CA PRO A 739 -6.27 -47.75 -16.42
C PRO A 739 -7.49 -48.59 -15.99
N GLN A 740 -7.27 -49.86 -15.65
CA GLN A 740 -8.34 -50.77 -15.22
C GLN A 740 -9.16 -50.26 -14.01
N LYS A 741 -8.56 -49.44 -13.14
CA LYS A 741 -9.30 -48.70 -12.12
C LYS A 741 -9.81 -47.40 -12.71
N SER A 742 -11.13 -47.19 -12.65
CA SER A 742 -11.76 -45.96 -13.12
C SER A 742 -11.26 -44.74 -12.35
N VAL A 743 -11.40 -43.55 -12.96
CA VAL A 743 -11.13 -42.25 -12.30
C VAL A 743 -11.79 -42.17 -10.93
N MET A 744 -13.03 -42.63 -10.82
CA MET A 744 -13.82 -42.57 -9.59
C MET A 744 -13.19 -43.33 -8.40
N GLU A 745 -12.47 -44.42 -8.68
CA GLU A 745 -11.87 -45.29 -7.66
C GLU A 745 -10.40 -44.96 -7.40
N PHE A 746 -9.65 -44.54 -8.43
CA PHE A 746 -8.20 -44.42 -8.32
C PHE A 746 -7.70 -43.10 -7.72
N THR A 747 -8.06 -41.96 -8.33
CA THR A 747 -7.69 -40.62 -7.83
C THR A 747 -8.90 -39.81 -7.37
N GLY A 748 -10.10 -40.29 -7.72
CA GLY A 748 -11.35 -39.59 -7.53
C GLY A 748 -11.96 -39.74 -6.13
N PRO A 749 -13.28 -39.56 -6.02
CA PRO A 749 -13.93 -39.44 -4.72
C PRO A 749 -13.98 -40.75 -3.91
N GLY A 750 -13.75 -41.91 -4.53
CA GLY A 750 -13.66 -43.20 -3.83
C GLY A 750 -12.50 -43.25 -2.85
N ILE A 751 -11.26 -43.09 -3.35
CA ILE A 751 -10.04 -43.08 -2.52
C ILE A 751 -10.04 -41.95 -1.48
N TRP A 752 -10.60 -40.79 -1.84
CA TRP A 752 -10.76 -39.66 -0.93
C TRP A 752 -11.69 -39.97 0.24
N THR A 753 -12.85 -40.55 -0.07
CA THR A 753 -13.82 -40.96 0.94
C THR A 753 -13.20 -42.01 1.85
N ASP A 754 -12.50 -43.01 1.30
CA ASP A 754 -11.83 -44.04 2.07
C ASP A 754 -10.74 -43.47 2.99
N ALA A 755 -9.94 -42.51 2.52
CA ALA A 755 -8.93 -41.84 3.35
C ALA A 755 -9.56 -41.13 4.57
N VAL A 756 -10.70 -40.47 4.39
CA VAL A 756 -11.44 -39.83 5.49
C VAL A 756 -11.99 -40.86 6.47
N PHE A 757 -12.60 -41.94 6.00
CA PHE A 757 -13.13 -42.99 6.88
C PHE A 757 -12.02 -43.79 7.58
N ASN A 758 -10.89 -44.02 6.91
CA ASN A 758 -9.70 -44.62 7.51
C ASN A 758 -9.19 -43.74 8.65
N TYR A 759 -9.13 -42.42 8.45
CA TYR A 759 -8.77 -41.48 9.51
C TYR A 759 -9.70 -41.59 10.72
N PHE A 760 -11.03 -41.64 10.53
CA PHE A 760 -12.00 -41.79 11.63
C PHE A 760 -11.87 -43.06 12.46
N ASN A 761 -11.31 -44.11 11.86
CA ASN A 761 -11.11 -45.41 12.49
C ASN A 761 -9.66 -45.68 12.88
N ASN A 762 -8.77 -44.69 12.73
CA ASN A 762 -7.35 -44.87 13.02
C ASN A 762 -7.09 -44.73 14.54
N PRO A 763 -6.55 -45.77 15.20
CA PRO A 763 -6.33 -45.79 16.65
C PRO A 763 -5.23 -44.83 17.13
N ASP A 764 -4.40 -44.31 16.23
CA ASP A 764 -3.39 -43.30 16.59
C ASP A 764 -4.02 -41.90 16.80
N TYR A 765 -5.20 -41.65 16.24
CA TYR A 765 -5.92 -40.38 16.33
C TYR A 765 -7.16 -40.44 17.23
N PHE A 766 -7.82 -41.60 17.33
CA PHE A 766 -9.06 -41.78 18.07
C PHE A 766 -8.95 -42.91 19.11
N ASP A 767 -9.61 -42.76 20.26
CA ASP A 767 -9.75 -43.85 21.22
C ASP A 767 -10.84 -44.84 20.76
N VAL A 768 -10.46 -45.72 19.84
CA VAL A 768 -11.36 -46.72 19.23
C VAL A 768 -11.82 -47.78 20.24
N ARG A 769 -11.14 -47.93 21.39
CA ARG A 769 -11.51 -48.92 22.43
C ARG A 769 -12.82 -48.59 23.14
N SER A 770 -13.19 -47.30 23.13
CA SER A 770 -14.42 -46.80 23.74
C SER A 770 -15.67 -46.95 22.84
N ARG A 771 -15.49 -47.33 21.56
CA ARG A 771 -16.57 -47.41 20.57
C ARG A 771 -17.05 -48.84 20.39
N THR A 772 -18.37 -49.02 20.22
CA THR A 772 -19.01 -50.32 19.97
C THR A 772 -18.91 -50.78 18.50
N SER A 773 -18.63 -49.85 17.58
CA SER A 773 -18.52 -50.11 16.13
C SER A 773 -17.61 -49.09 15.45
N ASN A 774 -17.06 -49.47 14.29
CA ASN A 774 -16.32 -48.55 13.41
C ASN A 774 -17.24 -47.46 12.86
N VAL A 775 -16.68 -46.27 12.66
CA VAL A 775 -17.36 -45.19 11.94
C VAL A 775 -17.49 -45.61 10.48
N SER A 776 -18.70 -45.60 9.95
CA SER A 776 -19.01 -46.04 8.59
C SER A 776 -19.96 -45.07 7.89
N TYR A 777 -20.29 -45.33 6.63
CA TYR A 777 -21.22 -44.49 5.87
C TYR A 777 -22.55 -44.25 6.59
N SER A 778 -23.02 -45.21 7.41
CA SER A 778 -24.27 -45.09 8.17
C SER A 778 -24.26 -43.91 9.15
N ASP A 779 -23.09 -43.48 9.60
CA ASP A 779 -22.94 -42.33 10.49
C ASP A 779 -23.19 -41.00 9.79
N PHE A 780 -23.04 -40.95 8.47
CA PHE A 780 -23.15 -39.75 7.65
C PHE A 780 -24.30 -39.84 6.62
N PHE A 781 -25.01 -40.97 6.58
CA PHE A 781 -26.16 -41.18 5.73
C PHE A 781 -27.32 -40.25 6.12
N SER A 782 -27.90 -39.56 5.13
CA SER A 782 -29.05 -38.66 5.29
C SER A 782 -28.88 -37.56 6.33
N ILE A 783 -27.64 -37.11 6.59
CA ILE A 783 -27.41 -35.99 7.51
C ILE A 783 -27.99 -34.69 6.91
N THR A 784 -28.65 -33.91 7.76
CA THR A 784 -29.23 -32.60 7.39
C THR A 784 -28.49 -31.43 8.04
N GLN A 785 -27.58 -31.71 8.96
CA GLN A 785 -26.73 -30.76 9.68
C GLN A 785 -25.26 -31.20 9.60
N PRO A 786 -24.30 -30.27 9.71
CA PRO A 786 -22.88 -30.61 9.77
C PRO A 786 -22.59 -31.60 10.90
N LYS A 787 -21.73 -32.58 10.64
CA LYS A 787 -21.28 -33.55 11.65
C LYS A 787 -19.76 -33.45 11.81
N GLN A 788 -19.31 -33.15 13.03
CA GLN A 788 -17.88 -33.12 13.35
C GLN A 788 -17.44 -34.46 13.96
N MET A 789 -16.33 -34.98 13.47
CA MET A 789 -15.66 -36.18 13.98
C MET A 789 -14.17 -35.87 14.13
N GLY A 790 -13.70 -35.72 15.38
CA GLY A 790 -12.36 -35.19 15.64
C GLY A 790 -12.23 -33.74 15.15
N ASP A 791 -11.26 -33.48 14.28
CA ASP A 791 -11.05 -32.21 13.60
C ASP A 791 -11.65 -32.12 12.19
N VAL A 792 -12.35 -33.16 11.74
CA VAL A 792 -13.00 -33.16 10.43
C VAL A 792 -14.47 -32.80 10.59
N VAL A 793 -14.95 -31.87 9.78
CA VAL A 793 -16.38 -31.55 9.66
C VAL A 793 -16.89 -32.01 8.30
N ILE A 794 -17.90 -32.89 8.31
CA ILE A 794 -18.63 -33.31 7.12
C ILE A 794 -19.92 -32.51 7.01
N LEU A 795 -20.07 -31.80 5.89
CA LEU A 795 -21.24 -30.98 5.58
C LEU A 795 -22.27 -31.82 4.80
N PRO A 796 -23.58 -31.59 5.03
CA PRO A 796 -24.64 -32.33 4.35
C PRO A 796 -24.60 -32.10 2.83
N ILE A 797 -25.22 -32.99 2.06
CA ILE A 797 -25.24 -32.92 0.58
C ILE A 797 -25.74 -31.58 0.04
N THR A 798 -26.69 -30.94 0.75
CA THR A 798 -27.19 -29.61 0.40
C THR A 798 -26.10 -28.54 0.38
N SER A 799 -25.02 -28.72 1.14
CA SER A 799 -23.96 -27.73 1.23
C SER A 799 -23.14 -27.60 -0.03
N PHE A 800 -22.69 -28.72 -0.58
CA PHE A 800 -21.78 -28.73 -1.71
C PHE A 800 -22.49 -29.22 -3.00
N SER A 801 -23.55 -30.01 -2.89
CA SER A 801 -24.38 -30.40 -4.05
C SER A 801 -25.82 -29.85 -3.99
N PRO A 802 -26.06 -28.54 -3.76
CA PRO A 802 -27.42 -27.98 -3.76
C PRO A 802 -28.05 -28.00 -5.16
N GLY A 803 -29.34 -28.28 -5.20
CA GLY A 803 -30.15 -28.16 -6.43
C GLY A 803 -30.00 -29.32 -7.41
N VAL A 804 -29.38 -30.44 -7.02
CA VAL A 804 -29.30 -31.66 -7.86
C VAL A 804 -30.63 -32.41 -7.94
N GLY A 805 -31.58 -32.13 -7.04
CA GLY A 805 -32.96 -32.62 -7.11
C GLY A 805 -33.19 -34.07 -6.65
N HIS A 806 -32.15 -34.76 -6.18
CA HIS A 806 -32.20 -36.12 -5.64
C HIS A 806 -31.39 -36.25 -4.34
N MET A 807 -31.44 -37.41 -3.68
CA MET A 807 -30.62 -37.73 -2.49
C MET A 807 -30.82 -36.77 -1.29
N GLY A 808 -32.02 -36.20 -1.16
CA GLY A 808 -32.32 -35.23 -0.10
C GLY A 808 -31.70 -33.83 -0.29
N SER A 809 -31.01 -33.57 -1.40
CA SER A 809 -30.47 -32.24 -1.71
C SER A 809 -31.56 -31.17 -1.84
N LYS A 810 -31.35 -30.02 -1.19
CA LYS A 810 -32.28 -28.88 -1.23
C LYS A 810 -31.85 -27.85 -2.29
N ALA A 811 -32.74 -26.90 -2.59
CA ALA A 811 -32.50 -25.82 -3.55
C ALA A 811 -31.29 -24.94 -3.18
N THR A 812 -30.73 -24.23 -4.15
CA THR A 812 -29.58 -23.31 -3.98
C THR A 812 -29.88 -22.10 -3.09
N SER A 813 -31.16 -21.81 -2.81
CA SER A 813 -31.59 -20.80 -1.85
C SER A 813 -31.53 -21.27 -0.39
N ASN A 814 -31.28 -22.57 -0.15
CA ASN A 814 -31.29 -23.14 1.19
C ASN A 814 -30.18 -22.52 2.07
N PRO A 815 -30.42 -22.26 3.37
CA PRO A 815 -29.40 -21.74 4.28
C PRO A 815 -28.13 -22.60 4.39
N MET A 816 -28.21 -23.90 4.13
CA MET A 816 -27.05 -24.78 4.12
C MET A 816 -26.34 -24.85 2.77
N ALA A 817 -26.87 -24.24 1.69
CA ALA A 817 -26.24 -24.24 0.36
C ALA A 817 -25.04 -23.28 0.31
N PHE A 818 -23.84 -23.82 0.10
CA PHE A 818 -22.58 -23.09 0.23
C PHE A 818 -21.79 -23.00 -1.06
N VAL A 819 -21.68 -24.09 -1.80
CA VAL A 819 -20.99 -24.16 -3.08
C VAL A 819 -21.90 -24.89 -4.06
N LYS A 820 -21.91 -24.44 -5.31
CA LYS A 820 -22.64 -25.09 -6.40
C LYS A 820 -21.64 -25.50 -7.47
N HIS A 821 -21.66 -26.77 -7.84
CA HIS A 821 -20.94 -27.26 -9.00
C HIS A 821 -21.82 -27.13 -10.27
N ALA A 822 -21.25 -26.64 -11.37
CA ALA A 822 -22.01 -26.35 -12.60
C ALA A 822 -22.20 -27.57 -13.52
N PHE A 823 -21.47 -28.67 -13.28
CA PHE A 823 -21.52 -29.96 -13.99
C PHE A 823 -21.69 -29.82 -15.52
N LYS A 824 -20.58 -29.89 -16.27
CA LYS A 824 -20.47 -30.06 -17.76
C LYS A 824 -19.63 -28.98 -18.46
N GLY A 825 -18.38 -28.75 -18.06
CA GLY A 825 -17.49 -27.95 -18.91
C GLY A 825 -18.04 -26.55 -19.22
N SER A 826 -18.91 -25.99 -18.37
CA SER A 826 -19.79 -24.85 -18.71
C SER A 826 -19.04 -23.54 -18.98
N TRP A 827 -17.74 -23.50 -18.68
CA TRP A 827 -16.79 -22.46 -19.06
C TRP A 827 -16.33 -22.57 -20.52
N LYS A 828 -16.51 -23.73 -21.16
CA LYS A 828 -16.37 -23.92 -22.61
C LYS A 828 -17.65 -23.39 -23.26
N SER A 829 -17.76 -22.08 -23.41
CA SER A 829 -18.73 -21.51 -24.37
C SER A 829 -18.41 -22.07 -25.77
N HIS A 830 -19.45 -22.39 -26.54
CA HIS A 830 -19.35 -22.76 -27.94
C HIS A 830 -18.49 -21.74 -28.72
N GLY A 831 -17.40 -22.19 -29.35
CA GLY A 831 -16.58 -21.40 -30.27
C GLY A 831 -15.49 -20.57 -29.61
#